data_AF-M8ARJ6-F1
#
_entry.id   AF-M8ARJ6-F1
#
_cell.length_a   1.000
_cell.length_b   1.000
_cell.length_c   1.000
_cell.angle_alpha   90.00
_cell.angle_beta   90.00
_cell.angle_gamma   90.00
#
_symmetry.space_group_name_H-M   'P 1'
#
loop_
_entity.id
_entity.type
_entity.pdbx_description
1 polymer ?
#
loop_
_entity_poly.entity_id
_entity_poly.type
_entity_poly.pdbx_seq_one_letter_code
_entity_poly.pdbx_strand_id
1 'polypeptide(L)'
;MLMLGVLLLFLMPLSATGTAELCGSNYTTNSTYQSNLAVLAATLPTNASSSLQQFAAATVGQAPDAVHALALCRGDFANDTACADCVAASFQGAQQTCPNDEAATVYYDYDDVNNQRPGCVLGFSGDSDFLSPAAGLTENGTLFEAWNPGNISADATITAADVHKLLTVTAQDSAADTARRYSTAVMDAVPTLYSLAQCTPDLSAGDCLVCLQRLIGMVNATTSVRQGGRIFVLRCNIRFETFMFFDQPMRRINPSSITQAPPTGKIMYTNCSFYLILFRSVRLRERRTNKLHGGDHELVWDMETGMLSGFSFFEFDQIQEATGNFSEENKLGEGGFGPVYKGHFVQGMEIAVKRLASHSGQGLVEFKNEVQLIAKLQHRNLVRLLGCCSQGEEKILVYEYMPNKSLDFFIFVHEDERRKVLMDWNRRLSIIEGIAEGLLYLHKHSRLRVIHRDLKPSNILLDNEMNPKISDFGLAKIFSPNNNEENSTRRVVGTYGYMAPEYASEGLFSIKSDVFSFGVLVLEILSGKRNSGSHQCGDFINLLGYAWQLWEDRRWIDIVDASLNSFLPKTHPTEIMRCINIALLCVQENAVDRPNMLDVTTMLSSKTMILREPKHPPYFNLRRTRVLLWIKRPQLMRAHNLGEEDQLEDLWEVGGGRRLGALV
;
A
#
# COMPACT_ATOMS: atom_id res chain seq x y z
N MET A 1 -14.31 39.32 28.32
CA MET A 1 -15.34 39.31 27.25
C MET A 1 -14.72 40.02 26.07
N LEU A 2 -14.33 39.44 24.93
CA LEU A 2 -14.54 38.14 24.28
C LEU A 2 -13.23 37.32 24.27
N MET A 3 -13.25 36.09 23.74
CA MET A 3 -12.16 35.08 23.68
C MET A 3 -12.25 33.99 24.76
N LEU A 4 -13.39 33.31 24.80
CA LEU A 4 -13.58 32.07 25.56
C LEU A 4 -14.39 31.04 24.76
N GLY A 5 -14.11 30.97 23.45
CA GLY A 5 -14.81 30.06 22.55
C GLY A 5 -13.97 29.73 21.32
N VAL A 6 -12.92 28.91 21.48
CA VAL A 6 -12.35 28.09 20.38
C VAL A 6 -11.75 26.77 20.88
N LEU A 7 -11.38 26.60 22.16
CA LEU A 7 -10.69 25.39 22.62
C LEU A 7 -11.62 24.23 23.05
N LEU A 8 -12.51 23.82 22.15
CA LEU A 8 -13.28 22.57 22.21
C LEU A 8 -13.53 22.00 20.81
N LEU A 9 -12.51 22.07 19.93
CA LEU A 9 -12.46 21.21 18.76
C LEU A 9 -11.84 19.88 19.18
N PHE A 10 -12.72 18.91 19.33
CA PHE A 10 -12.49 17.55 19.78
C PHE A 10 -11.41 16.82 18.96
N LEU A 11 -10.68 15.92 19.63
CA LEU A 11 -10.08 14.74 19.04
C LEU A 11 -11.12 14.04 18.14
N MET A 12 -11.02 14.23 16.83
CA MET A 12 -11.84 13.52 15.85
C MET A 12 -11.05 12.32 15.30
N PRO A 13 -11.70 11.15 15.11
CA PRO A 13 -11.09 10.02 14.42
C PRO A 13 -10.76 10.40 12.98
N LEU A 14 -9.57 10.02 12.47
CA LEU A 14 -9.26 10.19 11.05
C LEU A 14 -10.34 9.48 10.22
N SER A 15 -11.04 10.20 9.36
CA SER A 15 -12.00 9.64 8.42
C SER A 15 -11.26 9.02 7.22
N ALA A 16 -11.94 8.21 6.42
CA ALA A 16 -11.43 7.82 5.10
C ALA A 16 -11.57 8.97 4.07
N THR A 17 -11.06 10.18 4.36
CA THR A 17 -11.13 11.34 3.44
C THR A 17 -10.28 11.16 2.18
N GLY A 18 -10.86 11.54 1.03
CA GLY A 18 -10.15 11.73 -0.22
C GLY A 18 -11.12 12.12 -1.34
N THR A 19 -10.83 13.23 -2.02
CA THR A 19 -11.36 13.49 -3.36
C THR A 19 -10.68 12.53 -4.34
N ALA A 20 -11.45 11.89 -5.23
CA ALA A 20 -10.89 10.96 -6.21
C ALA A 20 -11.11 11.51 -7.61
N GLU A 21 -10.07 11.53 -8.42
CA GLU A 21 -10.11 12.02 -9.80
C GLU A 21 -9.40 10.99 -10.69
N LEU A 22 -10.11 10.46 -11.68
CA LEU A 22 -9.62 9.47 -12.65
C LEU A 22 -9.64 10.11 -14.04
N CYS A 23 -8.48 10.18 -14.69
CA CYS A 23 -8.30 10.84 -15.99
C CYS A 23 -8.27 9.83 -17.17
N GLY A 24 -8.79 10.24 -18.33
CA GLY A 24 -8.88 9.45 -19.57
C GLY A 24 -7.87 9.82 -20.68
N SER A 25 -8.28 9.72 -21.94
CA SER A 25 -7.50 10.16 -23.12
C SER A 25 -7.54 11.68 -23.29
N ASN A 26 -6.60 12.29 -24.02
CA ASN A 26 -6.52 13.76 -24.15
C ASN A 26 -7.27 14.28 -25.40
N TYR A 27 -8.01 15.38 -25.25
CA TYR A 27 -8.52 16.20 -26.36
C TYR A 27 -7.54 17.36 -26.69
N THR A 28 -7.65 17.94 -27.89
CA THR A 28 -6.79 19.09 -28.30
C THR A 28 -7.29 20.41 -27.71
N THR A 29 -6.39 21.25 -27.21
CA THR A 29 -6.75 22.60 -26.70
C THR A 29 -7.47 23.43 -27.76
N ASN A 30 -8.49 24.19 -27.34
CA ASN A 30 -9.41 24.97 -28.19
C ASN A 30 -10.21 24.11 -29.21
N SER A 31 -10.44 22.84 -28.91
CA SER A 31 -11.30 21.96 -29.72
C SER A 31 -12.80 22.22 -29.52
N THR A 32 -13.59 21.72 -30.46
CA THR A 32 -15.05 21.66 -30.32
C THR A 32 -15.45 20.85 -29.08
N TYR A 33 -14.75 19.74 -28.79
CA TYR A 33 -14.92 18.97 -27.55
C TYR A 33 -14.81 19.84 -26.29
N GLN A 34 -13.76 20.67 -26.18
CA GLN A 34 -13.58 21.57 -25.04
C GLN A 34 -14.75 22.54 -24.87
N SER A 35 -15.26 23.09 -25.99
CA SER A 35 -16.42 23.98 -25.96
C SER A 35 -17.70 23.26 -25.52
N ASN A 36 -17.89 22.01 -25.96
CA ASN A 36 -19.02 21.17 -25.56
C ASN A 36 -18.97 20.79 -24.07
N LEU A 37 -17.78 20.50 -23.54
CA LEU A 37 -17.56 20.25 -22.12
C LEU A 37 -17.86 21.50 -21.27
N ALA A 38 -17.48 22.68 -21.75
CA ALA A 38 -17.79 23.94 -21.06
C ALA A 38 -19.30 24.22 -20.97
N VAL A 39 -20.08 23.85 -22.00
CA VAL A 39 -21.55 23.93 -21.97
C VAL A 39 -22.13 22.99 -20.90
N LEU A 40 -21.60 21.77 -20.79
CA LEU A 40 -22.02 20.83 -19.74
C LEU A 40 -21.66 21.34 -18.34
N ALA A 41 -20.44 21.86 -18.16
CA ALA A 41 -20.02 22.46 -16.89
C ALA A 41 -20.91 23.63 -16.45
N ALA A 42 -21.48 24.38 -17.40
CA ALA A 42 -22.39 25.49 -17.12
C ALA A 42 -23.85 25.07 -16.84
N THR A 43 -24.29 23.91 -17.32
CA THR A 43 -25.72 23.52 -17.32
C THR A 43 -26.04 22.35 -16.38
N LEU A 44 -25.15 21.35 -16.32
CA LEU A 44 -25.36 20.13 -15.54
C LEU A 44 -25.52 20.37 -14.02
N PRO A 45 -24.80 21.33 -13.39
CA PRO A 45 -25.02 21.64 -11.97
C PRO A 45 -26.46 22.02 -11.64
N THR A 46 -27.08 22.88 -12.46
CA THR A 46 -28.48 23.31 -12.28
C THR A 46 -29.46 22.20 -12.63
N ASN A 47 -29.15 21.37 -13.63
CA ASN A 47 -29.98 20.22 -13.99
C ASN A 47 -30.02 19.19 -12.85
N ALA A 48 -28.87 18.92 -12.22
CA ALA A 48 -28.79 17.99 -11.10
C ALA A 48 -29.54 18.53 -9.87
N SER A 49 -29.35 19.82 -9.53
CA SER A 49 -30.00 20.41 -8.35
C SER A 49 -31.50 20.59 -8.48
N SER A 50 -32.01 20.89 -9.67
CA SER A 50 -33.46 21.05 -9.90
C SER A 50 -34.19 19.71 -10.07
N SER A 51 -33.46 18.61 -10.24
CA SER A 51 -34.01 17.26 -10.33
C SER A 51 -34.43 16.76 -8.95
N LEU A 52 -35.64 16.22 -8.84
CA LEU A 52 -36.13 15.58 -7.59
C LEU A 52 -35.23 14.43 -7.13
N GLN A 53 -34.55 13.79 -8.08
CA GLN A 53 -33.66 12.66 -7.86
C GLN A 53 -32.22 13.11 -7.57
N GLN A 54 -31.96 14.42 -7.61
CA GLN A 54 -30.64 15.04 -7.44
C GLN A 54 -29.56 14.42 -8.36
N PHE A 55 -30.00 14.09 -9.58
CA PHE A 55 -29.25 13.44 -10.63
C PHE A 55 -29.59 14.06 -11.97
N ALA A 56 -28.57 14.22 -12.82
CA ALA A 56 -28.74 14.61 -14.21
C ALA A 56 -27.69 13.94 -15.09
N ALA A 57 -28.08 13.62 -16.32
CA ALA A 57 -27.18 13.22 -17.40
C ALA A 57 -27.51 14.03 -18.65
N ALA A 58 -26.48 14.36 -19.43
CA ALA A 58 -26.64 15.16 -20.63
C ALA A 58 -25.57 14.82 -21.68
N THR A 59 -25.85 15.16 -22.92
CA THR A 59 -24.92 15.04 -24.05
C THR A 59 -24.91 16.36 -24.82
N VAL A 60 -23.72 16.85 -25.16
CA VAL A 60 -23.54 18.07 -25.96
C VAL A 60 -22.61 17.77 -27.13
N GLY A 61 -22.95 18.30 -28.31
CA GLY A 61 -22.18 18.10 -29.53
C GLY A 61 -22.67 16.91 -30.37
N GLN A 62 -21.88 16.56 -31.38
CA GLN A 62 -22.06 15.43 -32.28
C GLN A 62 -20.70 14.77 -32.50
N ALA A 63 -20.69 13.48 -32.84
CA ALA A 63 -19.44 12.76 -33.13
C ALA A 63 -18.64 13.48 -34.23
N PRO A 64 -17.30 13.59 -34.10
CA PRO A 64 -16.46 12.97 -33.08
C PRO A 64 -16.31 13.77 -31.77
N ASP A 65 -16.83 15.00 -31.69
CA ASP A 65 -16.63 15.92 -30.55
C ASP A 65 -17.75 15.89 -29.51
N ALA A 66 -18.55 14.82 -29.47
CA ALA A 66 -19.64 14.69 -28.51
C ALA A 66 -19.07 14.50 -27.08
N VAL A 67 -19.72 15.13 -26.10
CA VAL A 67 -19.38 14.97 -24.68
C VAL A 67 -20.60 14.43 -23.97
N HIS A 68 -20.42 13.33 -23.24
CA HIS A 68 -21.44 12.67 -22.45
C HIS A 68 -21.09 12.84 -20.97
N ALA A 69 -22.01 13.37 -20.16
CA ALA A 69 -21.74 13.60 -18.74
C ALA A 69 -22.92 13.22 -17.85
N LEU A 70 -22.62 12.81 -16.61
CA LEU A 70 -23.59 12.60 -15.55
C LEU A 70 -23.09 13.18 -14.23
N ALA A 71 -24.03 13.59 -13.39
CA ALA A 71 -23.75 14.07 -12.05
C ALA A 71 -24.80 13.51 -11.07
N LEU A 72 -24.33 13.07 -9.91
CA LEU A 72 -25.15 12.52 -8.84
C LEU A 72 -24.78 13.19 -7.52
N CYS A 73 -25.75 13.85 -6.90
CA CYS A 73 -25.61 14.40 -5.55
C CYS A 73 -26.02 13.35 -4.52
N ARG A 74 -25.35 13.35 -3.35
CA ARG A 74 -25.65 12.39 -2.28
C ARG A 74 -27.08 12.59 -1.74
N GLY A 75 -27.80 11.50 -1.50
CA GLY A 75 -29.25 11.58 -1.24
C GLY A 75 -29.71 12.36 0.00
N ASP A 76 -28.80 12.81 0.87
CA ASP A 76 -29.04 13.64 2.05
C ASP A 76 -28.82 15.16 1.83
N PHE A 77 -28.66 15.63 0.59
CA PHE A 77 -28.71 17.08 0.32
C PHE A 77 -30.07 17.66 0.71
N ALA A 78 -30.07 18.50 1.74
CA ALA A 78 -31.22 19.26 2.21
C ALA A 78 -31.45 20.55 1.41
N ASN A 79 -30.43 21.03 0.68
CA ASN A 79 -30.45 22.27 -0.08
C ASN A 79 -29.98 22.04 -1.51
N ASP A 80 -30.86 22.29 -2.48
CA ASP A 80 -30.58 22.11 -3.91
C ASP A 80 -29.40 22.99 -4.39
N THR A 81 -29.22 24.20 -3.84
CA THR A 81 -28.05 25.04 -4.19
C THR A 81 -26.72 24.39 -3.80
N ALA A 82 -26.66 23.65 -2.69
CA ALA A 82 -25.42 22.98 -2.29
C ALA A 82 -25.06 21.81 -3.24
N CYS A 83 -26.06 21.17 -3.84
CA CYS A 83 -25.85 20.16 -4.89
C CYS A 83 -25.25 20.81 -6.16
N ALA A 84 -25.82 21.93 -6.60
CA ALA A 84 -25.27 22.68 -7.74
C ALA A 84 -23.81 23.12 -7.50
N ASP A 85 -23.53 23.69 -6.32
CA ASP A 85 -22.16 24.09 -5.94
C ASP A 85 -21.19 22.91 -6.00
N CYS A 86 -21.59 21.74 -5.50
CA CYS A 86 -20.75 20.54 -5.50
C CYS A 86 -20.42 20.06 -6.92
N VAL A 87 -21.43 19.99 -7.79
CA VAL A 87 -21.23 19.53 -9.18
C VAL A 87 -20.35 20.53 -9.94
N ALA A 88 -20.56 21.83 -9.74
CA ALA A 88 -19.72 22.88 -10.34
C ALA A 88 -18.26 22.78 -9.87
N ALA A 89 -18.03 22.60 -8.56
CA ALA A 89 -16.70 22.39 -7.99
C ALA A 89 -16.03 21.11 -8.54
N SER A 90 -16.81 20.05 -8.78
CA SER A 90 -16.31 18.81 -9.37
C SER A 90 -15.81 19.00 -10.80
N PHE A 91 -16.50 19.81 -11.62
CA PHE A 91 -16.01 20.16 -12.96
C PHE A 91 -14.72 20.97 -12.89
N GLN A 92 -14.63 21.91 -11.94
CA GLN A 92 -13.43 22.72 -11.74
C GLN A 92 -12.24 21.85 -11.28
N GLY A 93 -12.46 20.93 -10.34
CA GLY A 93 -11.45 19.96 -9.89
C GLY A 93 -10.96 19.07 -11.02
N ALA A 94 -11.89 18.50 -11.80
CA ALA A 94 -11.57 17.70 -12.98
C ALA A 94 -10.65 18.46 -13.95
N GLN A 95 -10.94 19.73 -14.24
CA GLN A 95 -10.14 20.54 -15.17
C GLN A 95 -8.76 20.93 -14.61
N GLN A 96 -8.58 20.96 -13.29
CA GLN A 96 -7.29 21.23 -12.64
C GLN A 96 -6.38 20.01 -12.66
N THR A 97 -6.94 18.83 -12.36
CA THR A 97 -6.16 17.60 -12.19
C THR A 97 -6.02 16.79 -13.48
N CYS A 98 -7.03 16.84 -14.35
CA CYS A 98 -7.08 16.17 -15.65
C CYS A 98 -7.11 17.21 -16.80
N PRO A 99 -6.06 18.04 -16.96
CA PRO A 99 -6.08 19.12 -17.94
C PRO A 99 -6.07 18.57 -19.36
N ASN A 100 -7.14 18.87 -20.11
CA ASN A 100 -7.38 18.42 -21.47
C ASN A 100 -7.74 16.95 -21.63
N ASP A 101 -8.26 16.29 -20.60
CA ASP A 101 -8.76 14.92 -20.73
C ASP A 101 -10.20 14.86 -21.24
N GLU A 102 -10.42 14.00 -22.22
CA GLU A 102 -11.67 13.63 -22.87
C GLU A 102 -12.52 12.70 -22.01
N ALA A 103 -12.02 12.24 -20.87
CA ALA A 103 -12.85 11.61 -19.86
C ALA A 103 -12.31 11.90 -18.46
N ALA A 104 -13.22 12.12 -17.51
CA ALA A 104 -12.88 12.15 -16.11
C ALA A 104 -14.01 11.61 -15.24
N THR A 105 -13.66 11.03 -14.09
CA THR A 105 -14.62 10.75 -12.99
C THR A 105 -14.10 11.39 -11.72
N VAL A 106 -14.94 12.19 -11.08
CA VAL A 106 -14.65 12.92 -9.84
C VAL A 106 -15.61 12.51 -8.75
N TYR A 107 -15.07 12.08 -7.62
CA TYR A 107 -15.79 11.96 -6.37
C TYR A 107 -15.39 13.11 -5.46
N TYR A 108 -16.31 14.05 -5.25
CA TYR A 108 -16.07 15.24 -4.46
C TYR A 108 -16.78 15.12 -3.11
N ASP A 109 -16.02 15.01 -2.01
CA ASP A 109 -16.55 14.97 -0.64
C ASP A 109 -16.09 16.25 0.08
N TYR A 110 -17.02 17.15 0.40
CA TYR A 110 -16.68 18.40 1.08
C TYR A 110 -16.93 18.26 2.60
N ASP A 111 -15.83 18.41 3.35
CA ASP A 111 -15.71 18.90 4.72
C ASP A 111 -15.34 17.89 5.83
N ASP A 112 -14.13 18.06 6.39
CA ASP A 112 -13.70 17.43 7.64
C ASP A 112 -13.28 18.48 8.70
N VAL A 113 -13.58 19.77 8.49
CA VAL A 113 -13.14 20.81 9.44
C VAL A 113 -14.22 21.84 9.85
N ASN A 114 -15.22 22.23 9.04
CA ASN A 114 -16.11 23.37 9.38
C ASN A 114 -17.56 23.39 8.76
N ASN A 115 -18.39 22.36 8.99
CA ASN A 115 -19.82 22.21 8.58
C ASN A 115 -20.16 21.67 7.17
N GLN A 116 -20.41 20.36 7.16
CA GLN A 116 -21.68 19.74 6.72
C GLN A 116 -22.15 20.08 5.30
N ARG A 117 -21.45 19.58 4.27
CA ARG A 117 -22.06 19.43 2.95
C ARG A 117 -21.92 18.00 2.44
N PRO A 118 -23.00 17.37 1.96
CA PRO A 118 -22.90 16.07 1.30
C PRO A 118 -22.01 16.15 0.05
N GLY A 119 -21.28 15.08 -0.25
CA GLY A 119 -20.49 14.98 -1.48
C GLY A 119 -21.33 14.73 -2.73
N CYS A 120 -20.69 14.79 -3.90
CA CYS A 120 -21.30 14.47 -5.20
C CYS A 120 -20.32 13.69 -6.10
N VAL A 121 -20.88 13.02 -7.10
CA VAL A 121 -20.17 12.28 -8.14
C VAL A 121 -20.37 13.02 -9.46
N LEU A 122 -19.30 13.20 -10.21
CA LEU A 122 -19.31 13.71 -11.59
C LEU A 122 -18.57 12.72 -12.48
N GLY A 123 -19.07 12.49 -13.69
CA GLY A 123 -18.27 11.87 -14.73
C GLY A 123 -18.60 12.44 -16.11
N PHE A 124 -17.59 12.53 -16.96
CA PHE A 124 -17.76 12.84 -18.38
C PHE A 124 -16.84 12.00 -19.26
N SER A 125 -17.23 11.78 -20.52
CA SER A 125 -16.44 11.06 -21.53
C SER A 125 -16.86 11.46 -22.95
N GLY A 126 -15.95 11.32 -23.92
CA GLY A 126 -16.26 11.33 -25.35
C GLY A 126 -16.87 10.02 -25.89
N ASP A 127 -16.84 8.96 -25.09
CA ASP A 127 -17.39 7.64 -25.47
C ASP A 127 -18.93 7.66 -25.47
N SER A 128 -19.53 7.25 -26.59
CA SER A 128 -20.98 7.13 -26.75
C SER A 128 -21.62 6.12 -25.80
N ASP A 129 -20.87 5.12 -25.32
CA ASP A 129 -21.35 4.11 -24.39
C ASP A 129 -21.24 4.56 -22.92
N PHE A 130 -20.68 5.74 -22.62
CA PHE A 130 -20.47 6.23 -21.25
C PHE A 130 -21.76 6.33 -20.42
N LEU A 131 -22.84 6.78 -21.07
CA LEU A 131 -24.15 6.88 -20.41
C LEU A 131 -24.91 5.55 -20.39
N SER A 132 -24.38 4.49 -20.99
CA SER A 132 -25.00 3.16 -20.94
C SER A 132 -24.99 2.63 -19.50
N PRO A 133 -26.15 2.26 -18.95
CA PRO A 133 -26.24 1.65 -17.62
C PRO A 133 -25.39 0.38 -17.49
N ALA A 134 -25.18 -0.35 -18.59
CA ALA A 134 -24.41 -1.60 -18.60
C ALA A 134 -22.88 -1.38 -18.52
N ALA A 135 -22.36 -0.30 -19.10
CA ALA A 135 -20.91 -0.03 -19.15
C ALA A 135 -20.32 0.20 -17.74
N GLY A 136 -21.05 0.92 -16.88
CA GLY A 136 -20.60 1.23 -15.52
C GLY A 136 -20.70 0.08 -14.50
N LEU A 137 -21.35 -1.03 -14.84
CA LEU A 137 -21.57 -2.17 -13.92
C LEU A 137 -20.39 -3.15 -13.86
N THR A 138 -19.52 -3.18 -14.88
CA THR A 138 -18.45 -4.19 -15.03
C THR A 138 -17.06 -3.61 -15.20
N GLU A 139 -16.92 -2.34 -15.55
CA GLU A 139 -15.61 -1.74 -15.79
C GLU A 139 -14.95 -1.28 -14.49
N ASN A 140 -13.67 -1.62 -14.31
CA ASN A 140 -12.84 -1.13 -13.20
C ASN A 140 -12.34 0.30 -13.44
N GLY A 141 -12.61 0.89 -14.60
CA GLY A 141 -12.06 2.19 -15.02
C GLY A 141 -12.52 3.39 -14.18
N THR A 142 -13.61 3.26 -13.42
CA THR A 142 -14.15 4.31 -12.52
C THR A 142 -14.07 3.93 -11.04
N LEU A 143 -13.35 2.85 -10.71
CA LEU A 143 -13.25 2.32 -9.35
C LEU A 143 -12.34 3.18 -8.48
N PHE A 144 -12.83 3.59 -7.31
CA PHE A 144 -12.05 4.22 -6.26
C PHE A 144 -12.34 3.55 -4.90
N GLU A 145 -11.30 3.32 -4.12
CA GLU A 145 -11.37 2.71 -2.80
C GLU A 145 -10.59 3.53 -1.77
N ALA A 146 -11.19 3.78 -0.61
CA ALA A 146 -10.54 4.42 0.52
C ALA A 146 -10.90 3.71 1.83
N TRP A 147 -9.90 3.42 2.64
CA TRP A 147 -10.06 2.62 3.86
C TRP A 147 -9.53 3.39 5.07
N ASN A 148 -10.28 3.37 6.17
CA ASN A 148 -9.81 3.93 7.42
C ASN A 148 -8.58 3.13 7.91
N PRO A 149 -7.46 3.80 8.27
CA PRO A 149 -6.27 3.09 8.73
C PRO A 149 -6.46 2.40 10.10
N GLY A 150 -7.42 2.86 10.91
CA GLY A 150 -7.78 2.28 12.21
C GLY A 150 -8.68 1.05 12.08
N ASN A 151 -8.60 0.14 13.07
CA ASN A 151 -9.45 -1.05 13.14
C ASN A 151 -10.48 -0.92 14.27
N ILE A 152 -11.64 -1.52 14.06
CA ILE A 152 -12.67 -1.70 15.08
C ILE A 152 -12.09 -2.60 16.17
N SER A 153 -12.11 -2.13 17.42
CA SER A 153 -11.61 -2.88 18.58
C SER A 153 -12.65 -3.89 19.08
N ALA A 154 -13.03 -4.84 18.23
CA ALA A 154 -13.98 -5.91 18.51
C ALA A 154 -13.53 -7.24 17.88
N ASP A 155 -14.27 -8.32 18.12
CA ASP A 155 -14.00 -9.62 17.51
C ASP A 155 -14.07 -9.52 15.98
N ALA A 156 -13.03 -9.99 15.28
CA ALA A 156 -12.89 -9.82 13.85
C ALA A 156 -13.97 -10.57 13.05
N THR A 157 -14.39 -11.75 13.52
CA THR A 157 -15.41 -12.57 12.84
C THR A 157 -16.80 -11.95 12.99
N ILE A 158 -17.11 -11.47 14.20
CA ILE A 158 -18.38 -10.77 14.48
C ILE A 158 -18.43 -9.45 13.72
N THR A 159 -17.34 -8.68 13.75
CA THR A 159 -17.25 -7.39 13.05
C THR A 159 -17.40 -7.58 11.55
N ALA A 160 -16.74 -8.58 10.96
CA ALA A 160 -16.87 -8.87 9.54
C ALA A 160 -18.32 -9.23 9.18
N ALA A 161 -18.97 -10.09 9.97
CA ALA A 161 -20.37 -10.44 9.77
C ALA A 161 -21.30 -9.23 9.92
N ASP A 162 -21.06 -8.39 10.91
CA ASP A 162 -21.85 -7.19 11.19
C ASP A 162 -21.70 -6.12 10.10
N VAL A 163 -20.48 -5.85 9.62
CA VAL A 163 -20.25 -4.93 8.50
C VAL A 163 -20.88 -5.46 7.20
N HIS A 164 -20.72 -6.74 6.88
CA HIS A 164 -21.35 -7.32 5.70
C HIS A 164 -22.88 -7.28 5.79
N LYS A 165 -23.45 -7.62 6.94
CA LYS A 165 -24.90 -7.57 7.18
C LYS A 165 -25.43 -6.15 7.06
N LEU A 166 -24.74 -5.20 7.68
CA LEU A 166 -25.07 -3.78 7.62
C LEU A 166 -25.11 -3.30 6.17
N LEU A 167 -24.02 -3.47 5.42
CA LEU A 167 -23.94 -3.05 4.02
C LEU A 167 -24.96 -3.75 3.11
N THR A 168 -25.20 -5.04 3.31
CA THR A 168 -26.16 -5.81 2.50
C THR A 168 -27.58 -5.28 2.63
N VAL A 169 -28.02 -5.00 3.85
CA VAL A 169 -29.36 -4.45 4.08
C VAL A 169 -29.47 -3.03 3.52
N THR A 170 -28.46 -2.19 3.75
CA THR A 170 -28.42 -0.83 3.21
C THR A 170 -28.49 -0.83 1.68
N ALA A 171 -27.79 -1.76 1.03
CA ALA A 171 -27.84 -1.92 -0.42
C ALA A 171 -29.20 -2.37 -0.95
N GLN A 172 -29.88 -3.28 -0.25
CA GLN A 172 -31.24 -3.70 -0.61
C GLN A 172 -32.23 -2.54 -0.53
N ASP A 173 -32.12 -1.70 0.50
CA ASP A 173 -32.99 -0.54 0.67
C ASP A 173 -32.72 0.56 -0.35
N SER A 174 -31.44 0.82 -0.64
CA SER A 174 -31.03 1.74 -1.70
C SER A 174 -31.56 1.27 -3.07
N ALA A 175 -31.50 -0.04 -3.35
CA ALA A 175 -32.08 -0.61 -4.56
C ALA A 175 -33.62 -0.62 -4.57
N ALA A 176 -34.29 -0.64 -3.42
CA ALA A 176 -35.74 -0.57 -3.33
C ALA A 176 -36.29 0.87 -3.41
N ASP A 177 -35.47 1.87 -3.04
CA ASP A 177 -35.85 3.28 -3.11
C ASP A 177 -36.00 3.74 -4.57
N THR A 178 -37.22 4.12 -4.94
CA THR A 178 -37.54 4.59 -6.29
C THR A 178 -37.26 6.08 -6.48
N ALA A 179 -36.98 6.84 -5.41
CA ALA A 179 -36.81 8.28 -5.51
C ALA A 179 -35.36 8.69 -5.81
N ARG A 180 -34.40 8.27 -4.99
CA ARG A 180 -32.98 8.69 -5.09
C ARG A 180 -32.01 7.52 -5.17
N ARG A 181 -32.52 6.28 -5.13
CA ARG A 181 -31.73 5.05 -4.96
C ARG A 181 -30.77 5.16 -3.79
N TYR A 182 -31.19 5.77 -2.68
CA TYR A 182 -30.32 6.13 -1.56
C TYR A 182 -30.82 5.53 -0.25
N SER A 183 -29.92 4.96 0.54
CA SER A 183 -30.28 4.49 1.88
C SER A 183 -29.10 4.59 2.86
N THR A 184 -29.44 4.75 4.14
CA THR A 184 -28.50 4.73 5.26
C THR A 184 -28.99 3.80 6.36
N ALA A 185 -28.04 3.19 7.07
CA ALA A 185 -28.36 2.31 8.18
C ALA A 185 -27.36 2.43 9.34
N VAL A 186 -27.84 2.08 10.53
CA VAL A 186 -27.07 2.03 11.77
C VAL A 186 -27.23 0.69 12.45
N MET A 187 -26.15 0.19 13.02
CA MET A 187 -26.13 -1.01 13.85
C MET A 187 -25.53 -0.67 15.21
N ASP A 188 -26.28 -0.98 16.28
CA ASP A 188 -25.87 -0.79 17.67
C ASP A 188 -24.84 -1.86 18.11
N ALA A 189 -23.76 -2.01 17.32
CA ALA A 189 -22.57 -2.80 17.65
C ALA A 189 -21.62 -2.00 18.56
N VAL A 190 -20.50 -2.61 18.96
CA VAL A 190 -19.47 -1.95 19.78
C VAL A 190 -18.15 -1.91 19.01
N PRO A 191 -17.70 -0.74 18.50
CA PRO A 191 -18.41 0.52 18.33
C PRO A 191 -19.61 0.46 17.36
N THR A 192 -20.52 1.44 17.46
CA THR A 192 -21.67 1.60 16.56
C THR A 192 -21.20 1.75 15.12
N LEU A 193 -21.89 1.08 14.19
CA LEU A 193 -21.56 1.10 12.77
C LEU A 193 -22.63 1.87 12.00
N TYR A 194 -22.19 2.73 11.09
CA TYR A 194 -23.01 3.51 10.18
C TYR A 194 -22.69 3.11 8.74
N SER A 195 -23.69 3.03 7.88
CA SER A 195 -23.49 2.74 6.46
C SER A 195 -24.39 3.56 5.55
N LEU A 196 -23.96 3.70 4.31
CA LEU A 196 -24.63 4.36 3.21
C LEU A 196 -24.43 3.55 1.94
N ALA A 197 -25.48 3.46 1.12
CA ALA A 197 -25.42 2.93 -0.24
C ALA A 197 -26.22 3.84 -1.18
N GLN A 198 -25.70 4.08 -2.38
CA GLN A 198 -26.40 4.87 -3.39
C GLN A 198 -26.09 4.39 -4.81
N CYS A 199 -27.09 4.44 -5.70
CA CYS A 199 -26.94 4.24 -7.14
C CYS A 199 -27.37 5.48 -7.92
N THR A 200 -26.98 5.57 -9.20
CA THR A 200 -27.60 6.54 -10.10
C THR A 200 -29.08 6.17 -10.32
N PRO A 201 -30.02 7.12 -10.22
CA PRO A 201 -31.46 6.86 -10.33
C PRO A 201 -31.95 6.28 -11.67
N ASP A 202 -31.16 6.42 -12.74
CA ASP A 202 -31.43 5.81 -14.05
C ASP A 202 -31.26 4.28 -14.09
N LEU A 203 -30.65 3.68 -13.05
CA LEU A 203 -30.55 2.23 -12.92
C LEU A 203 -31.88 1.59 -12.50
N SER A 204 -32.14 0.38 -13.02
CA SER A 204 -33.20 -0.47 -12.50
C SER A 204 -32.87 -0.94 -11.08
N ALA A 205 -33.88 -1.41 -10.32
CA ALA A 205 -33.65 -1.93 -8.97
C ALA A 205 -32.69 -3.13 -8.99
N GLY A 206 -32.80 -3.99 -10.01
CA GLY A 206 -31.92 -5.14 -10.21
C GLY A 206 -30.49 -4.72 -10.50
N ASP A 207 -30.29 -3.78 -11.42
CA ASP A 207 -28.95 -3.33 -11.82
C ASP A 207 -28.25 -2.57 -10.68
N CYS A 208 -29.00 -1.74 -9.95
CA CYS A 208 -28.50 -1.09 -8.74
C CYS A 208 -28.04 -2.11 -7.70
N LEU A 209 -28.87 -3.14 -7.43
CA LEU A 209 -28.51 -4.18 -6.46
C LEU A 209 -27.27 -4.97 -6.90
N VAL A 210 -27.17 -5.34 -8.18
CA VAL A 210 -26.00 -6.02 -8.75
C VAL A 210 -24.73 -5.17 -8.58
N CYS A 211 -24.82 -3.87 -8.86
CA CYS A 211 -23.71 -2.94 -8.69
C CYS A 211 -23.25 -2.89 -7.22
N LEU A 212 -24.18 -2.67 -6.30
CA LEU A 212 -23.86 -2.56 -4.87
C LEU A 212 -23.35 -3.89 -4.29
N GLN A 213 -23.90 -5.03 -4.70
CA GLN A 213 -23.43 -6.36 -4.29
C GLN A 213 -22.00 -6.63 -4.77
N ARG A 214 -21.63 -6.17 -5.98
CA ARG A 214 -20.25 -6.23 -6.46
C ARG A 214 -19.32 -5.45 -5.53
N LEU A 215 -19.69 -4.22 -5.14
CA LEU A 215 -18.87 -3.43 -4.21
C LEU A 215 -18.77 -4.09 -2.82
N ILE A 216 -19.87 -4.65 -2.31
CA ILE A 216 -19.87 -5.40 -1.04
C ILE A 216 -18.94 -6.61 -1.12
N GLY A 217 -18.89 -7.29 -2.27
CA GLY A 217 -17.98 -8.42 -2.50
C GLY A 217 -16.49 -8.03 -2.49
N MET A 218 -16.17 -6.74 -2.66
CA MET A 218 -14.81 -6.20 -2.54
C MET A 218 -14.43 -5.94 -1.08
N VAL A 219 -15.40 -5.80 -0.19
CA VAL A 219 -15.18 -5.77 1.27
C VAL A 219 -14.84 -7.19 1.72
N ASN A 220 -13.56 -7.48 1.84
CA ASN A 220 -13.05 -8.77 2.32
C ASN A 220 -12.88 -8.78 3.86
N ALA A 221 -12.46 -9.93 4.41
CA ALA A 221 -12.27 -10.11 5.85
C ALA A 221 -11.28 -9.12 6.51
N THR A 222 -10.34 -8.53 5.74
CA THR A 222 -9.35 -7.58 6.29
C THR A 222 -9.82 -6.13 6.21
N THR A 223 -10.71 -5.82 5.28
CA THR A 223 -11.31 -4.49 5.11
C THR A 223 -12.60 -4.33 5.93
N SER A 224 -13.33 -5.42 6.17
CA SER A 224 -14.54 -5.44 7.00
C SER A 224 -14.28 -5.12 8.48
N VAL A 225 -13.03 -5.19 8.96
CA VAL A 225 -12.65 -4.89 10.36
C VAL A 225 -12.10 -3.48 10.55
N ARG A 226 -12.08 -2.66 9.49
CA ARG A 226 -11.63 -1.26 9.55
C ARG A 226 -12.68 -0.38 10.22
N GLN A 227 -12.26 0.74 10.82
CA GLN A 227 -13.18 1.74 11.37
C GLN A 227 -14.06 2.40 10.30
N GLY A 228 -13.71 2.24 9.03
CA GLY A 228 -14.54 2.65 7.91
C GLY A 228 -13.92 2.27 6.57
N GLY A 229 -14.75 2.33 5.54
CA GLY A 229 -14.41 1.96 4.19
C GLY A 229 -15.36 2.60 3.19
N ARG A 230 -14.83 2.98 2.03
CA ARG A 230 -15.56 3.62 0.95
C ARG A 230 -15.16 2.98 -0.36
N ILE A 231 -16.14 2.63 -1.18
CA ILE A 231 -15.93 2.09 -2.52
C ILE A 231 -16.89 2.81 -3.45
N PHE A 232 -16.34 3.40 -4.52
CA PHE A 232 -17.09 4.15 -5.52
C PHE A 232 -16.82 3.56 -6.90
N VAL A 233 -17.89 3.44 -7.67
CA VAL A 233 -17.85 3.44 -9.13
C VAL A 233 -18.83 4.51 -9.60
N LEU A 234 -18.73 4.94 -10.86
CA LEU A 234 -19.55 6.04 -11.37
C LEU A 234 -21.07 5.85 -11.15
N ARG A 235 -21.54 4.60 -11.15
CA ARG A 235 -22.96 4.24 -11.08
C ARG A 235 -23.47 3.82 -9.70
N CYS A 236 -22.58 3.46 -8.78
CA CYS A 236 -22.98 3.09 -7.42
C CYS A 236 -21.83 3.25 -6.43
N ASN A 237 -22.17 3.42 -5.16
CA ASN A 237 -21.19 3.51 -4.09
C ASN A 237 -21.70 2.95 -2.78
N ILE A 238 -20.75 2.50 -1.95
CA ILE A 238 -20.98 2.08 -0.58
C ILE A 238 -19.99 2.77 0.36
N ARG A 239 -20.44 3.07 1.57
CA ARG A 239 -19.60 3.58 2.65
C ARG A 239 -20.05 3.00 3.99
N PHE A 240 -19.11 2.66 4.85
CA PHE A 240 -19.37 2.45 6.27
C PHE A 240 -18.32 3.15 7.13
N GLU A 241 -18.70 3.57 8.33
CA GLU A 241 -17.82 4.23 9.31
C GLU A 241 -18.30 3.93 10.74
N THR A 242 -17.43 4.11 11.73
CA THR A 242 -17.77 4.03 13.17
C THR A 242 -18.30 5.34 13.76
N PHE A 243 -18.49 6.37 12.92
CA PHE A 243 -19.06 7.66 13.29
C PHE A 243 -20.14 8.06 12.29
N MET A 244 -21.06 8.94 12.69
CA MET A 244 -22.16 9.39 11.83
C MET A 244 -21.64 10.42 10.80
N PHE A 245 -22.02 10.27 9.52
CA PHE A 245 -21.53 11.10 8.41
C PHE A 245 -22.63 11.60 7.44
N PHE A 246 -23.91 11.52 7.84
CA PHE A 246 -25.08 11.97 7.09
C PHE A 246 -26.19 12.43 8.06
N ASP A 247 -27.16 13.22 7.59
CA ASP A 247 -28.15 13.94 8.45
C ASP A 247 -29.63 13.46 8.29
N GLN A 248 -29.87 12.23 7.83
CA GLN A 248 -31.20 11.75 7.40
C GLN A 248 -31.55 10.36 8.00
N PRO A 249 -32.84 9.93 8.01
CA PRO A 249 -33.28 8.83 8.87
C PRO A 249 -32.58 7.51 8.54
N MET A 250 -31.98 6.91 9.56
CA MET A 250 -31.26 5.64 9.44
C MET A 250 -32.18 4.45 9.73
N ARG A 251 -32.08 3.41 8.92
CA ARG A 251 -32.62 2.10 9.29
C ARG A 251 -31.78 1.48 10.40
N ARG A 252 -32.42 1.05 11.50
CA ARG A 252 -31.75 0.28 12.56
C ARG A 252 -31.65 -1.20 12.19
N ILE A 253 -30.46 -1.79 12.33
CA ILE A 253 -30.17 -3.20 12.06
C ILE A 253 -29.61 -3.84 13.33
N ASN A 254 -30.11 -5.03 13.68
CA ASN A 254 -29.62 -5.78 14.83
C ASN A 254 -28.25 -6.44 14.54
N PRO A 255 -27.29 -6.43 15.49
CA PRO A 255 -26.01 -7.13 15.35
C PRO A 255 -26.20 -8.65 15.27
N SER A 256 -25.18 -9.35 14.79
CA SER A 256 -25.21 -10.79 14.55
C SER A 256 -25.06 -11.63 15.83
N SER A 257 -24.63 -11.00 16.93
CA SER A 257 -24.40 -11.64 18.23
C SER A 257 -25.36 -11.10 19.29
N ILE A 258 -26.47 -11.80 19.53
CA ILE A 258 -27.27 -11.58 20.75
C ILE A 258 -26.85 -12.63 21.78
N THR A 259 -25.99 -12.23 22.71
CA THR A 259 -26.08 -12.77 24.08
C THR A 259 -26.53 -11.62 24.96
N GLN A 260 -27.79 -11.67 25.39
CA GLN A 260 -28.37 -10.75 26.36
C GLN A 260 -27.53 -10.78 27.65
N ALA A 261 -27.03 -9.64 28.11
CA ALA A 261 -26.74 -9.48 29.53
C ALA A 261 -28.08 -9.44 30.29
N PRO A 262 -28.23 -10.14 31.43
CA PRO A 262 -29.47 -10.12 32.20
C PRO A 262 -29.69 -8.75 32.86
N PRO A 263 -30.95 -8.36 33.13
CA PRO A 263 -31.28 -7.07 33.72
C PRO A 263 -31.09 -7.11 35.23
N THR A 264 -30.19 -6.28 35.75
CA THR A 264 -30.18 -5.83 37.15
C THR A 264 -29.85 -4.34 37.11
N GLY A 265 -30.53 -3.40 37.74
CA GLY A 265 -31.53 -3.37 38.79
C GLY A 265 -31.39 -1.96 39.36
N LYS A 266 -32.46 -1.17 39.38
CA LYS A 266 -32.47 0.24 39.84
C LYS A 266 -31.86 0.38 41.24
N ILE A 267 -30.92 1.32 41.44
CA ILE A 267 -30.73 1.99 42.73
C ILE A 267 -30.63 3.50 42.53
N MET A 268 -31.40 4.18 43.36
CA MET A 268 -31.80 5.58 43.38
C MET A 268 -30.77 6.46 44.11
N TYR A 269 -30.72 7.74 43.72
CA TYR A 269 -29.87 8.84 44.19
C TYR A 269 -29.65 8.97 45.71
N THR A 270 -28.41 9.33 46.10
CA THR A 270 -28.15 10.36 47.12
C THR A 270 -26.84 11.11 46.83
N ASN A 271 -26.98 12.40 46.52
CA ASN A 271 -25.93 13.42 46.37
C ASN A 271 -25.49 13.96 47.75
N CYS A 272 -24.19 14.24 47.94
CA CYS A 272 -23.71 15.52 48.55
C CYS A 272 -22.18 15.67 48.79
N SER A 273 -21.29 14.74 48.43
CA SER A 273 -19.88 14.84 48.88
C SER A 273 -18.85 15.27 47.82
N PHE A 274 -19.22 15.47 46.55
CA PHE A 274 -18.24 15.61 45.45
C PHE A 274 -17.71 17.02 45.19
N TYR A 275 -18.36 18.07 45.71
CA TYR A 275 -18.00 19.45 45.36
C TYR A 275 -16.76 20.01 46.07
N LEU A 276 -16.27 19.38 47.15
CA LEU A 276 -15.10 19.85 47.91
C LEU A 276 -13.76 19.26 47.42
N ILE A 277 -13.78 18.15 46.68
CA ILE A 277 -12.56 17.50 46.17
C ILE A 277 -12.08 18.17 44.87
N LEU A 278 -13.00 18.67 44.05
CA LEU A 278 -12.69 19.33 42.78
C LEU A 278 -12.00 20.70 42.94
N PHE A 279 -12.32 21.44 44.01
CA PHE A 279 -11.68 22.74 44.25
C PHE A 279 -10.22 22.64 44.76
N ARG A 280 -9.85 21.54 45.42
CA ARG A 280 -8.46 21.29 45.84
C ARG A 280 -7.58 20.75 44.70
N SER A 281 -8.14 19.97 43.78
CA SER A 281 -7.40 19.44 42.63
C SER A 281 -7.14 20.49 41.54
N VAL A 282 -8.00 21.50 41.39
CA VAL A 282 -7.79 22.60 40.43
C VAL A 282 -6.66 23.53 40.87
N ARG A 283 -6.55 23.87 42.18
CA ARG A 283 -5.44 24.72 42.68
C ARG A 283 -4.07 24.03 42.69
N LEU A 284 -4.03 22.70 42.73
CA LEU A 284 -2.78 21.93 42.57
C LEU A 284 -2.41 21.73 41.10
N ARG A 285 -3.35 21.90 40.16
CA ARG A 285 -3.12 21.81 38.72
C ARG A 285 -2.58 23.12 38.13
N GLU A 286 -3.02 24.28 38.61
CA GLU A 286 -2.46 25.58 38.21
C GLU A 286 -1.01 25.81 38.66
N ARG A 287 -0.55 25.13 39.73
CA ARG A 287 0.88 25.16 40.12
C ARG A 287 1.75 24.21 39.31
N ARG A 288 1.18 23.29 38.54
CA ARG A 288 1.91 22.32 37.68
C ARG A 288 2.09 22.80 36.25
N THR A 289 1.25 23.71 35.76
CA THR A 289 1.32 24.25 34.39
C THR A 289 2.42 25.29 34.17
N ASN A 290 2.99 25.87 35.22
CA ASN A 290 4.14 26.79 35.10
C ASN A 290 5.52 26.09 35.18
N LYS A 291 5.60 24.77 34.99
CA LYS A 291 6.88 24.01 34.94
C LYS A 291 7.11 23.20 33.66
N LEU A 292 6.22 23.29 32.65
CA LEU A 292 6.29 22.51 31.40
C LEU A 292 6.87 23.31 30.23
N HIS A 293 8.06 23.88 30.41
CA HIS A 293 8.91 24.39 29.31
C HIS A 293 10.27 23.66 29.25
N GLY A 294 10.31 22.39 29.69
CA GLY A 294 11.54 21.60 29.70
C GLY A 294 11.35 20.09 29.58
N GLY A 295 10.25 19.62 28.97
CA GLY A 295 9.83 18.21 29.00
C GLY A 295 10.22 17.33 27.80
N ASP A 296 10.71 17.90 26.70
CA ASP A 296 10.98 17.09 25.48
C ASP A 296 12.31 16.31 25.55
N HIS A 297 13.17 16.64 26.51
CA HIS A 297 14.46 15.98 26.69
C HIS A 297 14.37 14.67 27.50
N GLU A 298 13.22 14.36 28.12
CA GLU A 298 13.10 13.28 29.13
C GLU A 298 12.47 11.98 28.57
N LEU A 299 11.71 12.04 27.47
CA LEU A 299 10.98 10.87 26.92
C LEU A 299 11.80 9.91 26.04
N VAL A 300 13.11 10.16 25.84
CA VAL A 300 14.02 9.29 25.07
C VAL A 300 14.86 8.37 25.96
N TRP A 301 14.93 8.60 27.28
CA TRP A 301 16.00 8.08 28.13
C TRP A 301 15.64 6.99 29.13
N ASP A 302 14.94 5.95 28.68
CA ASP A 302 14.90 4.66 29.38
C ASP A 302 15.87 3.63 28.75
N MET A 303 16.81 4.10 27.92
CA MET A 303 17.97 3.29 27.56
C MET A 303 18.90 3.25 28.75
N GLU A 304 18.96 2.10 29.43
CA GLU A 304 20.01 1.77 30.40
C GLU A 304 21.35 2.34 29.91
N THR A 305 21.78 3.38 30.61
CA THR A 305 22.95 4.20 30.34
C THR A 305 24.20 3.39 30.68
N GLY A 306 24.47 2.38 29.87
CA GLY A 306 25.59 1.47 29.97
C GLY A 306 26.30 1.35 28.62
N MET A 307 27.15 2.33 28.31
CA MET A 307 28.22 2.28 27.30
C MET A 307 27.89 1.54 25.98
N LEU A 308 27.12 2.15 25.08
CA LEU A 308 27.21 1.77 23.67
C LEU A 308 28.45 2.43 23.07
N SER A 309 29.56 1.69 23.02
CA SER A 309 30.81 2.18 22.45
C SER A 309 30.62 2.57 20.98
N GLY A 310 30.81 3.85 20.66
CA GLY A 310 30.76 4.38 19.30
C GLY A 310 29.41 4.92 18.83
N PHE A 311 28.43 5.12 19.71
CA PHE A 311 27.20 5.88 19.44
C PHE A 311 27.23 7.24 20.17
N SER A 312 26.90 8.32 19.46
CA SER A 312 26.94 9.70 19.99
C SER A 312 25.60 10.42 19.82
N PHE A 313 25.29 11.33 20.76
CA PHE A 313 24.23 12.31 20.58
C PHE A 313 24.85 13.60 20.05
N PHE A 314 24.27 14.14 18.99
CA PHE A 314 24.74 15.37 18.35
C PHE A 314 23.74 16.49 18.57
N GLU A 315 24.25 17.69 18.81
CA GLU A 315 23.45 18.91 18.83
C GLU A 315 23.00 19.26 17.40
N PHE A 316 21.83 19.87 17.24
CA PHE A 316 21.32 20.24 15.92
C PHE A 316 22.29 21.15 15.17
N ASP A 317 22.86 22.15 15.86
CA ASP A 317 23.82 23.10 15.29
C ASP A 317 25.06 22.41 14.72
N GLN A 318 25.53 21.34 15.36
CA GLN A 318 26.68 20.57 14.87
C GLN A 318 26.38 19.85 13.55
N ILE A 319 25.18 19.28 13.43
CA ILE A 319 24.73 18.61 12.19
C ILE A 319 24.47 19.65 11.10
N GLN A 320 23.87 20.78 11.47
CA GLN A 320 23.60 21.87 10.57
C GLN A 320 24.90 22.43 9.98
N GLU A 321 25.94 22.64 10.79
CA GLU A 321 27.26 23.03 10.32
C GLU A 321 27.88 21.95 9.43
N ALA A 322 27.87 20.68 9.87
CA ALA A 322 28.47 19.56 9.14
C ALA A 322 27.86 19.32 7.76
N THR A 323 26.59 19.68 7.56
CA THR A 323 25.86 19.51 6.29
C THR A 323 25.80 20.79 5.45
N GLY A 324 26.42 21.89 5.90
CA GLY A 324 26.35 23.18 5.20
C GLY A 324 24.93 23.75 5.19
N ASN A 325 24.23 23.74 6.33
CA ASN A 325 22.82 24.08 6.48
C ASN A 325 21.87 23.20 5.65
N PHE A 326 22.12 21.89 5.59
CA PHE A 326 21.34 20.95 4.75
C PHE A 326 21.27 21.41 3.28
N SER A 327 22.40 21.84 2.73
CA SER A 327 22.44 22.36 1.35
C SER A 327 22.02 21.28 0.34
N GLU A 328 21.34 21.70 -0.73
CA GLU A 328 20.97 20.79 -1.81
C GLU A 328 22.20 20.20 -2.52
N GLU A 329 23.35 20.89 -2.51
CA GLU A 329 24.63 20.38 -3.03
C GLU A 329 25.11 19.14 -2.26
N ASN A 330 24.81 19.06 -0.98
CA ASN A 330 25.15 17.94 -0.12
C ASN A 330 24.08 16.84 -0.12
N LYS A 331 22.96 17.01 -0.81
CA LYS A 331 21.88 16.03 -0.83
C LYS A 331 22.29 14.78 -1.63
N LEU A 332 22.28 13.64 -0.96
CA LEU A 332 22.61 12.33 -1.54
C LEU A 332 21.38 11.69 -2.21
N GLY A 333 20.18 11.98 -1.70
CA GLY A 333 18.91 11.48 -2.22
C GLY A 333 17.75 11.79 -1.27
N GLU A 334 16.54 11.49 -1.73
CA GLU A 334 15.31 11.65 -0.95
C GLU A 334 14.34 10.52 -1.30
N GLY A 335 13.78 9.89 -0.27
CA GLY A 335 12.76 8.84 -0.40
C GLY A 335 11.58 9.13 0.52
N GLY A 336 10.68 8.15 0.69
CA GLY A 336 9.49 8.29 1.55
C GLY A 336 9.77 8.57 3.04
N PHE A 337 11.03 8.53 3.45
CA PHE A 337 11.48 8.73 4.84
C PHE A 337 12.22 10.06 5.05
N GLY A 338 12.30 10.90 4.02
CA GLY A 338 12.97 12.20 4.07
C GLY A 338 14.32 12.24 3.36
N PRO A 339 14.94 13.43 3.30
CA PRO A 339 16.20 13.65 2.61
C PRO A 339 17.41 13.12 3.39
N VAL A 340 18.42 12.66 2.64
CA VAL A 340 19.72 12.24 3.16
C VAL A 340 20.80 13.17 2.62
N TYR A 341 21.65 13.69 3.50
CA TYR A 341 22.73 14.62 3.17
C TYR A 341 24.10 14.02 3.48
N LYS A 342 25.09 14.37 2.68
CA LYS A 342 26.50 14.19 3.02
C LYS A 342 26.91 15.29 3.99
N GLY A 343 27.74 14.94 4.97
CA GLY A 343 28.34 15.92 5.85
C GLY A 343 29.76 15.57 6.23
N HIS A 344 30.42 16.52 6.87
CA HIS A 344 31.79 16.41 7.35
C HIS A 344 31.89 17.01 8.75
N PHE A 345 32.25 16.18 9.74
CA PHE A 345 32.59 16.73 11.06
C PHE A 345 34.00 17.36 11.03
N VAL A 346 34.27 18.24 12.01
CA VAL A 346 35.53 19.02 12.15
C VAL A 346 36.80 18.17 12.10
N GLN A 347 36.71 16.88 12.46
CA GLN A 347 37.83 15.93 12.42
C GLN A 347 38.02 15.23 11.05
N GLY A 348 37.30 15.65 10.00
CA GLY A 348 37.38 15.07 8.66
C GLY A 348 36.58 13.77 8.46
N MET A 349 35.75 13.39 9.44
CA MET A 349 34.89 12.21 9.32
C MET A 349 33.72 12.50 8.39
N GLU A 350 33.65 11.78 7.27
CA GLU A 350 32.50 11.83 6.35
C GLU A 350 31.31 11.06 6.93
N ILE A 351 30.13 11.68 6.87
CA ILE A 351 28.88 11.14 7.42
C ILE A 351 27.74 11.21 6.41
N ALA A 352 26.75 10.36 6.61
CA ALA A 352 25.44 10.48 5.97
C ALA A 352 24.39 10.85 7.02
N VAL A 353 23.63 11.90 6.77
CA VAL A 353 22.66 12.50 7.69
C VAL A 353 21.26 12.33 7.11
N LYS A 354 20.46 11.43 7.69
CA LYS A 354 19.06 11.19 7.31
C LYS A 354 18.16 12.04 8.20
N ARG A 355 17.54 13.07 7.63
CA ARG A 355 16.62 13.97 8.33
C ARG A 355 15.19 13.49 8.08
N LEU A 356 14.53 12.99 9.13
CA LEU A 356 13.21 12.39 9.02
C LEU A 356 12.14 13.49 8.94
N ALA A 357 11.11 13.28 8.12
CA ALA A 357 10.04 14.26 7.92
C ALA A 357 9.25 14.53 9.22
N SER A 358 9.24 15.78 9.67
CA SER A 358 8.67 16.25 10.95
C SER A 358 7.14 16.10 11.06
N HIS A 359 6.41 16.03 9.94
CA HIS A 359 4.94 16.01 9.90
C HIS A 359 4.35 14.59 9.75
N SER A 360 5.17 13.54 9.78
CA SER A 360 4.69 12.15 9.69
C SER A 360 4.79 11.45 11.04
N GLY A 361 3.67 10.91 11.56
CA GLY A 361 3.70 10.03 12.74
C GLY A 361 4.57 8.77 12.52
N GLN A 362 4.87 8.46 11.26
CA GLN A 362 5.76 7.38 10.83
C GLN A 362 7.23 7.68 11.13
N GLY A 363 7.71 8.90 10.87
CA GLY A 363 9.12 9.27 11.07
C GLY A 363 9.60 9.10 12.51
N LEU A 364 8.74 9.39 13.50
CA LEU A 364 9.08 9.18 14.92
C LEU A 364 9.19 7.70 15.29
N VAL A 365 8.34 6.84 14.74
CA VAL A 365 8.37 5.39 14.98
C VAL A 365 9.64 4.79 14.39
N GLU A 366 9.99 5.19 13.17
CA GLU A 366 11.21 4.76 12.49
C GLU A 366 12.44 5.27 13.22
N PHE A 367 12.48 6.54 13.64
CA PHE A 367 13.56 7.09 14.46
C PHE A 367 13.80 6.23 15.71
N LYS A 368 12.73 5.92 16.45
CA LYS A 368 12.81 5.08 17.65
C LYS A 368 13.30 3.67 17.31
N ASN A 369 12.79 3.05 16.25
CA ASN A 369 13.22 1.73 15.82
C ASN A 369 14.71 1.72 15.46
N GLU A 370 15.17 2.65 14.62
CA GLU A 370 16.56 2.71 14.16
C GLU A 370 17.54 2.98 15.30
N VAL A 371 17.21 3.91 16.21
CA VAL A 371 18.03 4.19 17.41
C VAL A 371 18.05 2.99 18.36
N GLN A 372 16.91 2.31 18.59
CA GLN A 372 16.86 1.13 19.45
C GLN A 372 17.58 -0.09 18.88
N LEU A 373 17.60 -0.22 17.55
CA LEU A 373 18.07 -1.40 16.83
C LEU A 373 19.53 -1.24 16.38
N ILE A 374 19.85 -0.25 15.55
CA ILE A 374 21.16 -0.16 14.88
C ILE A 374 22.27 0.23 15.87
N ALA A 375 21.96 1.03 16.90
CA ALA A 375 22.95 1.39 17.92
C ALA A 375 23.56 0.17 18.63
N LYS A 376 22.89 -0.99 18.58
CA LYS A 376 23.32 -2.26 19.19
C LYS A 376 23.87 -3.28 18.18
N LEU A 377 23.78 -3.00 16.88
CA LEU A 377 24.23 -3.91 15.82
C LEU A 377 25.58 -3.44 15.27
N GLN A 378 26.55 -4.34 15.26
CA GLN A 378 27.86 -4.09 14.67
C GLN A 378 28.27 -5.32 13.87
N HIS A 379 28.35 -5.16 12.56
CA HIS A 379 28.75 -6.21 11.63
C HIS A 379 29.30 -5.58 10.35
N ARG A 380 30.26 -6.25 9.70
CA ARG A 380 30.93 -5.74 8.49
C ARG A 380 29.96 -5.49 7.33
N ASN A 381 28.86 -6.23 7.28
CA ASN A 381 27.83 -6.14 6.24
C ASN A 381 26.55 -5.39 6.66
N LEU A 382 26.61 -4.59 7.72
CA LEU A 382 25.52 -3.69 8.13
C LEU A 382 26.05 -2.26 8.19
N VAL A 383 25.24 -1.29 7.80
CA VAL A 383 25.61 0.14 7.93
C VAL A 383 25.60 0.55 9.39
N ARG A 384 26.68 1.18 9.85
CA ARG A 384 26.83 1.63 11.23
C ARG A 384 26.13 2.98 11.47
N LEU A 385 25.21 2.99 12.43
CA LEU A 385 24.67 4.22 13.00
C LEU A 385 25.70 4.80 13.98
N LEU A 386 26.18 6.00 13.70
CA LEU A 386 27.16 6.73 14.52
C LEU A 386 26.49 7.51 15.64
N GLY A 387 25.24 7.93 15.43
CA GLY A 387 24.53 8.75 16.40
C GLY A 387 23.20 9.28 15.93
N CYS A 388 22.56 10.10 16.75
CA CYS A 388 21.33 10.79 16.40
C CYS A 388 21.23 12.19 17.02
N CYS A 389 20.29 12.98 16.51
CA CYS A 389 19.84 14.23 17.10
C CYS A 389 18.31 14.21 17.22
N SER A 390 17.81 14.66 18.36
CA SER A 390 16.38 14.82 18.62
C SER A 390 16.15 16.13 19.37
N GLN A 391 15.79 17.19 18.65
CA GLN A 391 15.57 18.53 19.22
C GLN A 391 14.26 19.12 18.67
N GLY A 392 13.27 19.34 19.54
CA GLY A 392 11.92 19.75 19.12
C GLY A 392 11.31 18.76 18.10
N GLU A 393 10.94 19.27 16.92
CA GLU A 393 10.41 18.46 15.81
C GLU A 393 11.50 17.73 15.01
N GLU A 394 12.78 18.10 15.16
CA GLU A 394 13.87 17.50 14.41
C GLU A 394 14.19 16.10 14.92
N LYS A 395 14.22 15.13 13.98
CA LYS A 395 14.60 13.74 14.22
C LYS A 395 15.62 13.34 13.15
N ILE A 396 16.88 13.22 13.54
CA ILE A 396 17.99 13.05 12.60
C ILE A 396 18.86 11.86 12.99
N LEU A 397 19.18 11.02 12.02
CA LEU A 397 20.06 9.86 12.16
C LEU A 397 21.38 10.11 11.42
N VAL A 398 22.50 9.77 12.05
CA VAL A 398 23.85 10.00 11.53
C VAL A 398 24.55 8.64 11.32
N TYR A 399 24.89 8.32 10.08
CA TYR A 399 25.55 7.07 9.69
C TYR A 399 26.96 7.32 9.15
N GLU A 400 27.75 6.25 9.07
CA GLU A 400 28.94 6.24 8.22
C GLU A 400 28.57 6.51 6.76
N TYR A 401 29.39 7.31 6.07
CA TYR A 401 29.18 7.60 4.66
C TYR A 401 29.59 6.40 3.78
N MET A 402 28.76 6.10 2.76
CA MET A 402 28.98 5.03 1.78
C MET A 402 29.26 5.65 0.40
N PRO A 403 30.53 5.71 -0.08
CA PRO A 403 30.84 6.46 -1.29
C PRO A 403 30.39 5.76 -2.58
N ASN A 404 30.22 4.43 -2.56
CA ASN A 404 29.78 3.67 -3.71
C ASN A 404 28.25 3.50 -3.75
N LYS A 405 27.47 4.39 -3.13
CA LYS A 405 26.00 4.44 -3.24
C LYS A 405 25.32 3.09 -2.95
N SER A 406 24.13 2.88 -3.51
CA SER A 406 23.31 1.67 -3.38
C SER A 406 23.52 0.70 -4.55
N LEU A 407 23.23 -0.58 -4.32
CA LEU A 407 23.40 -1.65 -5.31
C LEU A 407 22.55 -1.44 -6.57
N ASP A 408 21.34 -0.91 -6.43
CA ASP A 408 20.42 -0.64 -7.54
C ASP A 408 21.00 0.33 -8.59
N PHE A 409 21.89 1.24 -8.17
CA PHE A 409 22.63 2.14 -9.05
C PHE A 409 23.55 1.40 -10.04
N PHE A 410 24.04 0.23 -9.66
CA PHE A 410 24.96 -0.57 -10.48
C PHE A 410 24.27 -1.66 -11.28
N ILE A 411 23.26 -2.34 -10.72
CA ILE A 411 22.68 -3.54 -11.35
C ILE A 411 21.60 -3.24 -12.40
N PHE A 412 20.98 -2.05 -12.42
CA PHE A 412 19.86 -1.75 -13.33
C PHE A 412 20.18 -0.77 -14.48
N VAL A 413 21.44 -0.33 -14.61
CA VAL A 413 21.84 0.63 -15.65
C VAL A 413 22.56 -0.10 -16.78
N HIS A 414 21.81 -0.40 -17.85
CA HIS A 414 22.30 -1.19 -18.98
C HIS A 414 23.19 -0.43 -19.97
N GLU A 415 23.33 0.89 -19.83
CA GLU A 415 24.05 1.75 -20.80
C GLU A 415 25.44 2.22 -20.30
N ASP A 416 25.77 2.01 -19.03
CA ASP A 416 27.07 2.41 -18.46
C ASP A 416 28.04 1.22 -18.40
N GLU A 417 28.86 1.08 -19.44
CA GLU A 417 29.88 0.03 -19.54
C GLU A 417 30.87 0.03 -18.37
N ARG A 418 31.16 1.19 -17.76
CA ARG A 418 32.08 1.23 -16.59
C ARG A 418 31.45 0.55 -15.38
N ARG A 419 30.15 0.73 -15.16
CA ARG A 419 29.42 0.07 -14.06
C ARG A 419 29.31 -1.43 -14.29
N LYS A 420 29.14 -1.87 -15.53
CA LYS A 420 29.15 -3.30 -15.88
C LYS A 420 30.48 -3.96 -15.55
N VAL A 421 31.60 -3.30 -15.86
CA VAL A 421 32.95 -3.80 -15.53
C VAL A 421 33.17 -3.89 -14.03
N LEU A 422 32.64 -2.95 -13.25
CA LEU A 422 32.73 -2.98 -11.78
C LEU A 422 31.90 -4.10 -11.14
N MET A 423 30.88 -4.60 -11.84
CA MET A 423 29.95 -5.65 -11.38
C MET A 423 30.15 -6.97 -12.12
N ASP A 424 31.40 -7.44 -12.16
CA ASP A 424 31.74 -8.78 -12.64
C ASP A 424 31.13 -9.89 -11.77
N TRP A 425 31.29 -11.14 -12.20
CA TRP A 425 30.74 -12.27 -11.47
C TRP A 425 31.26 -12.36 -10.04
N ASN A 426 32.57 -12.20 -9.83
CA ASN A 426 33.18 -12.33 -8.51
C ASN A 426 32.65 -11.26 -7.55
N ARG A 427 32.46 -10.03 -8.05
CA ARG A 427 31.87 -8.95 -7.28
C ARG A 427 30.42 -9.24 -6.93
N ARG A 428 29.60 -9.67 -7.89
CA ARG A 428 28.20 -10.04 -7.65
C ARG A 428 28.09 -11.17 -6.63
N LEU A 429 28.92 -12.20 -6.73
CA LEU A 429 28.96 -13.31 -5.78
C LEU A 429 29.36 -12.83 -4.38
N SER A 430 30.43 -12.04 -4.26
CA SER A 430 30.86 -11.46 -2.98
C SER A 430 29.77 -10.59 -2.34
N ILE A 431 29.00 -9.85 -3.16
CA ILE A 431 27.84 -9.09 -2.70
C ILE A 431 26.73 -10.02 -2.20
N ILE A 432 26.38 -11.08 -2.93
CA ILE A 432 25.39 -12.07 -2.51
C ILE A 432 25.80 -12.71 -1.16
N GLU A 433 27.06 -13.12 -1.04
CA GLU A 433 27.62 -13.71 0.19
C GLU A 433 27.58 -12.72 1.35
N GLY A 434 28.01 -11.47 1.14
CA GLY A 434 28.00 -10.45 2.19
C GLY A 434 26.60 -10.08 2.67
N ILE A 435 25.60 -10.03 1.78
CA ILE A 435 24.20 -9.82 2.17
C ILE A 435 23.70 -11.03 2.98
N ALA A 436 24.04 -12.25 2.57
CA ALA A 436 23.65 -13.46 3.28
C ALA A 436 24.24 -13.51 4.71
N GLU A 437 25.51 -13.16 4.86
CA GLU A 437 26.19 -13.05 6.17
C GLU A 437 25.56 -11.95 7.04
N GLY A 438 25.23 -10.79 6.45
CA GLY A 438 24.54 -9.70 7.15
C GLY A 438 23.16 -10.14 7.70
N LEU A 439 22.35 -10.80 6.88
CA LEU A 439 21.05 -11.33 7.31
C LEU A 439 21.19 -12.48 8.33
N LEU A 440 22.16 -13.37 8.15
CA LEU A 440 22.45 -14.44 9.12
C LEU A 440 22.78 -13.85 10.49
N TYR A 441 23.59 -12.78 10.52
CA TYR A 441 23.86 -12.05 11.74
C TYR A 441 22.57 -11.50 12.38
N LEU A 442 21.71 -10.82 11.61
CA LEU A 442 20.43 -10.30 12.12
C LEU A 442 19.50 -11.40 12.66
N HIS A 443 19.42 -12.53 11.98
CA HIS A 443 18.47 -13.60 12.34
C HIS A 443 18.97 -14.49 13.49
N LYS A 444 20.28 -14.67 13.61
CA LYS A 444 20.86 -15.72 14.48
C LYS A 444 21.98 -15.26 15.41
N HIS A 445 22.93 -14.46 14.95
CA HIS A 445 24.16 -14.17 15.72
C HIS A 445 24.13 -12.86 16.50
N SER A 446 23.20 -11.97 16.18
CA SER A 446 22.92 -10.78 16.97
C SER A 446 22.28 -11.16 18.32
N ARG A 447 22.47 -10.31 19.33
CA ARG A 447 21.94 -10.53 20.68
C ARG A 447 20.41 -10.62 20.70
N LEU A 448 19.76 -9.88 19.81
CA LEU A 448 18.31 -9.85 19.64
C LEU A 448 18.02 -10.29 18.21
N ARG A 449 17.03 -11.16 18.00
CA ARG A 449 16.65 -11.56 16.65
C ARG A 449 16.00 -10.36 15.97
N VAL A 450 16.52 -9.96 14.82
CA VAL A 450 16.03 -8.84 14.03
C VAL A 450 15.46 -9.33 12.71
N ILE A 451 14.25 -8.89 12.36
CA ILE A 451 13.65 -9.10 11.03
C ILE A 451 13.61 -7.75 10.32
N HIS A 452 14.21 -7.65 9.13
CA HIS A 452 14.41 -6.40 8.41
C HIS A 452 13.12 -5.86 7.77
N ARG A 453 12.35 -6.73 7.09
CA ARG A 453 11.07 -6.46 6.41
C ARG A 453 11.07 -5.53 5.19
N ASP A 454 12.16 -4.81 4.92
CA ASP A 454 12.31 -4.00 3.70
C ASP A 454 13.65 -4.21 2.98
N LEU A 455 14.01 -5.47 2.73
CA LEU A 455 15.24 -5.80 2.00
C LEU A 455 15.02 -5.66 0.49
N LYS A 456 15.80 -4.77 -0.15
CA LYS A 456 15.76 -4.46 -1.59
C LYS A 456 17.12 -3.89 -2.04
N PRO A 457 17.44 -3.86 -3.35
CA PRO A 457 18.72 -3.34 -3.84
C PRO A 457 19.05 -1.90 -3.42
N SER A 458 18.05 -1.01 -3.31
CA SER A 458 18.28 0.39 -2.85
C SER A 458 18.72 0.48 -1.39
N ASN A 459 18.45 -0.57 -0.59
CA ASN A 459 18.80 -0.65 0.83
C ASN A 459 20.11 -1.42 1.07
N ILE A 460 20.81 -1.84 0.01
CA ILE A 460 22.16 -2.40 0.08
C ILE A 460 23.14 -1.34 -0.38
N LEU A 461 23.86 -0.73 0.56
CA LEU A 461 24.90 0.25 0.25
C LEU A 461 26.25 -0.44 0.03
N LEU A 462 27.15 0.24 -0.68
CA LEU A 462 28.49 -0.27 -0.99
C LEU A 462 29.55 0.62 -0.36
N ASP A 463 30.47 0.00 0.39
CA ASP A 463 31.62 0.68 0.95
C ASP A 463 32.71 0.94 -0.11
N ASN A 464 33.83 1.53 0.30
CA ASN A 464 34.94 1.92 -0.58
C ASN A 464 35.50 0.75 -1.38
N GLU A 465 35.49 -0.45 -0.79
CA GLU A 465 35.98 -1.69 -1.38
C GLU A 465 34.89 -2.46 -2.14
N MET A 466 33.69 -1.89 -2.31
CA MET A 466 32.51 -2.47 -2.94
C MET A 466 31.97 -3.71 -2.19
N ASN A 467 32.09 -3.75 -0.86
CA ASN A 467 31.42 -4.73 -0.02
C ASN A 467 29.99 -4.25 0.31
N PRO A 468 29.02 -5.17 0.40
CA PRO A 468 27.64 -4.82 0.72
C PRO A 468 27.44 -4.52 2.20
N LYS A 469 26.66 -3.48 2.48
CA LYS A 469 26.13 -3.16 3.80
C LYS A 469 24.62 -2.95 3.76
N ILE A 470 23.89 -3.75 4.54
CA ILE A 470 22.44 -3.61 4.68
C ILE A 470 22.14 -2.35 5.48
N SER A 471 21.18 -1.56 5.00
CA SER A 471 20.76 -0.27 5.54
C SER A 471 19.24 -0.16 5.67
N ASP A 472 18.76 0.93 6.26
CA ASP A 472 17.34 1.28 6.38
C ASP A 472 16.51 0.33 7.25
N PHE A 473 16.73 0.40 8.56
CA PHE A 473 16.05 -0.44 9.54
C PHE A 473 14.79 0.21 10.14
N GLY A 474 14.27 1.29 9.54
CA GLY A 474 13.08 1.99 10.06
C GLY A 474 11.87 1.06 10.24
N LEU A 475 11.77 0.04 9.39
CA LEU A 475 10.72 -0.98 9.42
C LEU A 475 11.13 -2.27 10.14
N ALA A 476 12.33 -2.40 10.71
CA ALA A 476 12.77 -3.64 11.31
C ALA A 476 12.05 -3.94 12.66
N LYS A 477 12.01 -5.22 13.06
CA LYS A 477 11.38 -5.69 14.31
C LYS A 477 12.36 -6.52 15.15
N ILE A 478 12.34 -6.29 16.47
CA ILE A 478 13.24 -6.91 17.45
C ILE A 478 12.49 -7.97 18.25
N PHE A 479 13.13 -9.13 18.44
CA PHE A 479 12.62 -10.21 19.28
C PHE A 479 13.67 -10.69 20.27
N SER A 480 13.24 -10.89 21.52
CA SER A 480 14.03 -11.64 22.50
C SER A 480 14.08 -13.11 22.08
N PRO A 481 15.21 -13.81 22.27
CA PRO A 481 15.40 -15.20 21.83
C PRO A 481 14.34 -16.21 22.33
N ASN A 482 13.60 -15.87 23.39
CA ASN A 482 12.62 -16.73 24.05
C ASN A 482 11.15 -16.49 23.68
N ASN A 483 10.85 -15.49 22.83
CA ASN A 483 9.47 -15.22 22.40
C ASN A 483 9.17 -16.00 21.11
N ASN A 484 8.37 -17.05 21.23
CA ASN A 484 7.85 -17.87 20.13
C ASN A 484 6.40 -17.51 19.77
N GLU A 485 6.00 -16.26 19.98
CA GLU A 485 4.67 -15.79 19.61
C GLU A 485 4.56 -15.67 18.08
N GLU A 486 3.40 -16.02 17.53
CA GLU A 486 3.08 -15.88 16.11
C GLU A 486 3.30 -14.43 15.67
N ASN A 487 4.26 -14.24 14.75
CA ASN A 487 4.73 -12.94 14.31
C ASN A 487 3.77 -12.34 13.26
N SER A 488 2.58 -11.96 13.70
CA SER A 488 1.60 -11.25 12.87
C SER A 488 1.67 -9.74 13.11
N THR A 489 1.58 -8.93 12.06
CA THR A 489 1.42 -7.48 12.15
C THR A 489 0.14 -7.07 11.44
N ARG A 490 -0.67 -6.23 12.11
CA ARG A 490 -1.87 -5.61 11.51
C ARG A 490 -1.52 -4.52 10.49
N ARG A 491 -0.26 -4.09 10.47
CA ARG A 491 0.29 -3.08 9.56
C ARG A 491 1.37 -3.71 8.70
N VAL A 492 1.01 -4.07 7.48
CA VAL A 492 1.94 -4.54 6.45
C VAL A 492 2.66 -3.32 5.88
N VAL A 493 3.98 -3.33 5.97
CA VAL A 493 4.89 -2.26 5.52
C VAL A 493 6.10 -2.89 4.84
N GLY A 494 6.60 -2.28 3.78
CA GLY A 494 7.70 -2.80 2.99
C GLY A 494 7.46 -2.55 1.50
N THR A 495 8.44 -2.90 0.68
CA THR A 495 8.41 -2.60 -0.75
C THR A 495 7.73 -3.72 -1.55
N TYR A 496 6.71 -3.34 -2.33
CA TYR A 496 6.01 -4.27 -3.21
C TYR A 496 6.96 -4.95 -4.19
N GLY A 497 6.75 -6.25 -4.42
CA GLY A 497 7.64 -7.09 -5.23
C GLY A 497 8.77 -7.77 -4.44
N TYR A 498 9.12 -7.27 -3.25
CA TYR A 498 10.09 -7.92 -2.34
C TYR A 498 9.41 -8.60 -1.14
N MET A 499 8.17 -8.24 -0.83
CA MET A 499 7.40 -8.84 0.26
C MET A 499 7.04 -10.29 -0.04
N ALA A 500 7.26 -11.16 0.95
CA ALA A 500 6.79 -12.55 0.92
C ALA A 500 5.26 -12.62 0.88
N PRO A 501 4.66 -13.63 0.21
CA PRO A 501 3.22 -13.74 0.03
C PRO A 501 2.45 -13.79 1.35
N GLU A 502 2.92 -14.57 2.34
CA GLU A 502 2.29 -14.67 3.66
C GLU A 502 2.39 -13.36 4.47
N TYR A 503 3.43 -12.56 4.23
CA TYR A 503 3.55 -11.25 4.83
C TYR A 503 2.63 -10.22 4.17
N ALA A 504 2.56 -10.24 2.84
CA ALA A 504 1.74 -9.31 2.08
C ALA A 504 0.24 -9.55 2.25
N SER A 505 -0.18 -10.82 2.34
CA SER A 505 -1.59 -11.22 2.42
C SER A 505 -2.12 -11.29 3.85
N GLU A 506 -1.36 -11.86 4.78
CA GLU A 506 -1.82 -12.17 6.14
C GLU A 506 -1.10 -11.34 7.21
N GLY A 507 -0.10 -10.54 6.83
CA GLY A 507 0.73 -9.79 7.78
C GLY A 507 1.66 -10.67 8.60
N LEU A 508 1.87 -11.93 8.20
CA LEU A 508 2.77 -12.86 8.87
C LEU A 508 4.21 -12.60 8.45
N PHE A 509 5.02 -12.06 9.35
CA PHE A 509 6.43 -11.82 9.07
C PHE A 509 7.31 -12.76 9.88
N SER A 510 8.39 -13.24 9.29
CA SER A 510 9.37 -14.05 10.00
C SER A 510 10.74 -13.84 9.38
N ILE A 511 11.75 -14.52 9.91
CA ILE A 511 13.04 -14.65 9.22
C ILE A 511 12.87 -15.18 7.79
N LYS A 512 11.82 -15.98 7.51
CA LYS A 512 11.53 -16.52 6.17
C LYS A 512 10.96 -15.47 5.22
N SER A 513 10.43 -14.37 5.74
CA SER A 513 9.99 -13.25 4.91
C SER A 513 11.20 -12.47 4.38
N ASP A 514 12.22 -12.25 5.21
CA ASP A 514 13.51 -11.68 4.75
C ASP A 514 14.25 -12.63 3.79
N VAL A 515 14.19 -13.95 4.01
CA VAL A 515 14.75 -14.95 3.08
C VAL A 515 14.11 -14.84 1.70
N PHE A 516 12.80 -14.64 1.63
CA PHE A 516 12.09 -14.41 0.36
C PHE A 516 12.64 -13.16 -0.34
N SER A 517 12.71 -12.03 0.37
CA SER A 517 13.25 -10.78 -0.19
C SER A 517 14.70 -10.94 -0.65
N PHE A 518 15.52 -11.71 0.06
CA PHE A 518 16.88 -12.07 -0.34
C PHE A 518 16.90 -12.84 -1.66
N GLY A 519 16.02 -13.83 -1.82
CA GLY A 519 15.90 -14.58 -3.07
C GLY A 519 15.53 -13.71 -4.27
N VAL A 520 14.59 -12.76 -4.09
CA VAL A 520 14.26 -11.75 -5.11
C VAL A 520 15.51 -10.95 -5.48
N LEU A 521 16.23 -10.45 -4.47
CA LEU A 521 17.42 -9.62 -4.64
C LEU A 521 18.54 -10.37 -5.40
N VAL A 522 18.74 -11.66 -5.11
CA VAL A 522 19.71 -12.50 -5.84
C VAL A 522 19.32 -12.63 -7.31
N LEU A 523 18.04 -12.86 -7.63
CA LEU A 523 17.59 -12.92 -9.03
C LEU A 523 17.82 -11.60 -9.77
N GLU A 524 17.62 -10.46 -9.10
CA GLU A 524 17.91 -9.14 -9.68
C GLU A 524 19.42 -8.93 -9.88
N ILE A 525 20.27 -9.33 -8.92
CA ILE A 525 21.73 -9.29 -9.08
C ILE A 525 22.16 -10.12 -10.28
N LEU A 526 21.63 -11.33 -10.45
CA LEU A 526 22.05 -12.24 -11.52
C LEU A 526 21.57 -11.80 -12.90
N SER A 527 20.38 -11.19 -12.97
CA SER A 527 19.75 -10.80 -14.23
C SER A 527 20.03 -9.37 -14.68
N GLY A 528 20.35 -8.48 -13.73
CA GLY A 528 20.36 -7.04 -13.96
C GLY A 528 18.97 -6.47 -14.28
N LYS A 529 17.88 -7.22 -14.03
CA LYS A 529 16.50 -6.82 -14.35
C LYS A 529 15.72 -6.52 -13.08
N ARG A 530 14.84 -5.51 -13.14
CA ARG A 530 13.94 -5.18 -12.01
C ARG A 530 12.77 -6.15 -11.95
N ASN A 531 12.41 -6.61 -10.76
CA ASN A 531 11.27 -7.50 -10.55
C ASN A 531 9.93 -6.87 -10.96
N SER A 532 9.77 -5.55 -10.81
CA SER A 532 8.57 -4.77 -11.15
C SER A 532 8.59 -4.16 -12.56
N GLY A 533 9.61 -4.44 -13.38
CA GLY A 533 9.77 -3.82 -14.69
C GLY A 533 8.89 -4.45 -15.77
N SER A 534 7.85 -3.74 -16.22
CA SER A 534 7.17 -4.09 -17.46
C SER A 534 8.18 -4.05 -18.62
N HIS A 535 8.20 -5.06 -19.49
CA HIS A 535 9.02 -5.21 -20.71
C HIS A 535 10.35 -5.99 -20.60
N GLN A 536 10.84 -6.34 -19.40
CA GLN A 536 12.14 -7.04 -19.27
C GLN A 536 12.03 -8.58 -19.09
N CYS A 537 10.83 -9.11 -18.81
CA CYS A 537 10.58 -10.51 -18.45
C CYS A 537 9.69 -11.28 -19.47
N GLY A 538 9.70 -10.86 -20.74
CA GLY A 538 8.89 -11.47 -21.81
C GLY A 538 7.38 -11.39 -21.51
N ASP A 539 6.70 -12.54 -21.55
CA ASP A 539 5.25 -12.65 -21.27
C ASP A 539 4.91 -12.60 -19.78
N PHE A 540 5.87 -12.64 -18.86
CA PHE A 540 5.59 -12.71 -17.43
C PHE A 540 5.43 -11.31 -16.82
N ILE A 541 4.64 -11.24 -15.74
CA ILE A 541 4.37 -9.99 -15.01
C ILE A 541 5.51 -9.64 -14.04
N ASN A 542 6.26 -10.64 -13.55
CA ASN A 542 7.37 -10.44 -12.61
C ASN A 542 8.56 -11.36 -12.94
N LEU A 543 9.72 -11.05 -12.35
CA LEU A 543 10.97 -11.78 -12.56
C LEU A 543 10.92 -13.19 -12.00
N LEU A 544 10.15 -13.42 -10.93
CA LEU A 544 10.05 -14.72 -10.27
C LEU A 544 9.44 -15.79 -11.18
N GLY A 545 8.32 -15.48 -11.82
CA GLY A 545 7.66 -16.39 -12.77
C GLY A 545 8.53 -16.66 -14.01
N TYR A 546 9.22 -15.64 -14.51
CA TYR A 546 10.16 -15.79 -15.62
C TYR A 546 11.34 -16.70 -15.26
N ALA A 547 11.96 -16.48 -14.09
CA ALA A 547 13.06 -17.31 -13.58
C ALA A 547 12.65 -18.77 -13.39
N TRP A 548 11.46 -18.99 -12.82
CA TRP A 548 10.91 -20.32 -12.60
C TRP A 548 10.69 -21.08 -13.92
N GLN A 549 10.06 -20.44 -14.92
CA GLN A 549 9.85 -21.06 -16.22
C GLN A 549 11.17 -21.46 -16.89
N LEU A 550 12.16 -20.56 -16.90
CA LEU A 550 13.48 -20.86 -17.45
C LEU A 550 14.17 -22.01 -16.70
N TRP A 551 13.97 -22.10 -15.39
CA TRP A 551 14.51 -23.20 -14.59
C TRP A 551 13.87 -24.55 -14.97
N GLU A 552 12.54 -24.60 -15.07
CA GLU A 552 11.79 -25.80 -15.50
C GLU A 552 12.18 -26.24 -16.92
N ASP A 553 12.35 -25.28 -17.82
CA ASP A 553 12.73 -25.53 -19.22
C ASP A 553 14.22 -25.89 -19.38
N ARG A 554 15.00 -25.97 -18.28
CA ARG A 554 16.47 -26.16 -18.28
C ARG A 554 17.22 -25.08 -19.08
N ARG A 555 16.63 -23.88 -19.18
CA ARG A 555 17.14 -22.68 -19.85
C ARG A 555 17.56 -21.59 -18.85
N TRP A 556 17.95 -21.98 -17.64
CA TRP A 556 18.32 -21.06 -16.56
C TRP A 556 19.38 -20.03 -16.96
N ILE A 557 20.24 -20.31 -17.93
CA ILE A 557 21.28 -19.39 -18.41
C ILE A 557 20.67 -18.12 -19.04
N ASP A 558 19.45 -18.19 -19.57
CA ASP A 558 18.77 -17.08 -20.26
C ASP A 558 18.31 -15.97 -19.30
N ILE A 559 18.37 -16.21 -17.98
CA ILE A 559 18.12 -15.16 -16.99
C ILE A 559 19.37 -14.31 -16.71
N VAL A 560 20.56 -14.86 -16.98
CA VAL A 560 21.83 -14.27 -16.57
C VAL A 560 22.11 -13.05 -17.43
N ASP A 561 22.53 -11.96 -16.78
CA ASP A 561 22.94 -10.73 -17.44
C ASP A 561 24.00 -11.00 -18.52
N ALA A 562 23.77 -10.49 -19.74
CA ALA A 562 24.68 -10.66 -20.85
C ALA A 562 26.09 -10.13 -20.55
N SER A 563 26.22 -9.12 -19.68
CA SER A 563 27.52 -8.59 -19.27
C SER A 563 28.36 -9.60 -18.46
N LEU A 564 27.71 -10.59 -17.84
CA LEU A 564 28.41 -11.68 -17.16
C LEU A 564 28.92 -12.71 -18.16
N ASN A 565 28.23 -12.91 -19.29
CA ASN A 565 28.57 -13.93 -20.29
C ASN A 565 29.85 -13.64 -21.08
N SER A 566 30.25 -12.37 -21.25
CA SER A 566 31.43 -12.01 -22.06
C SER A 566 32.78 -12.32 -21.39
N PHE A 567 32.79 -12.69 -20.10
CA PHE A 567 34.02 -12.87 -19.31
C PHE A 567 34.08 -14.18 -18.50
N LEU A 568 33.26 -15.21 -18.79
CA LEU A 568 33.18 -16.41 -17.94
C LEU A 568 34.33 -17.41 -18.14
N PRO A 569 35.19 -17.64 -17.13
CA PRO A 569 35.84 -18.92 -16.92
C PRO A 569 34.85 -20.09 -16.91
N LYS A 570 35.31 -21.28 -17.32
CA LYS A 570 34.50 -22.53 -17.35
C LYS A 570 33.85 -22.90 -16.00
N THR A 571 34.34 -22.34 -14.89
CA THR A 571 33.89 -22.64 -13.51
C THR A 571 32.64 -21.86 -13.09
N HIS A 572 32.41 -20.67 -13.64
CA HIS A 572 31.33 -19.79 -13.20
C HIS A 572 29.92 -20.22 -13.59
N PRO A 573 29.67 -20.88 -14.76
CA PRO A 573 28.32 -21.37 -15.08
C PRO A 573 27.72 -22.26 -13.98
N THR A 574 28.54 -23.11 -13.34
CA THR A 574 28.10 -23.97 -12.23
C THR A 574 27.78 -23.16 -10.97
N GLU A 575 28.58 -22.15 -10.65
CA GLU A 575 28.36 -21.27 -9.49
C GLU A 575 27.13 -20.37 -9.69
N ILE A 576 26.93 -19.87 -10.91
CA ILE A 576 25.75 -19.08 -11.31
C ILE A 576 24.48 -19.92 -11.22
N MET A 577 24.48 -21.12 -11.83
CA MET A 577 23.35 -22.05 -11.75
C MET A 577 23.01 -22.38 -10.29
N ARG A 578 24.04 -22.56 -9.46
CA ARG A 578 23.89 -22.80 -8.02
C ARG A 578 23.22 -21.61 -7.33
N CYS A 579 23.65 -20.38 -7.62
CA CYS A 579 23.03 -19.17 -7.06
C CYS A 579 21.56 -19.01 -7.50
N ILE A 580 21.24 -19.32 -8.76
CA ILE A 580 19.84 -19.33 -9.25
C ILE A 580 19.02 -20.35 -8.47
N ASN A 581 19.54 -21.57 -8.28
CA ASN A 581 18.84 -22.60 -7.50
C ASN A 581 18.58 -22.13 -6.05
N ILE A 582 19.61 -21.59 -5.38
CA ILE A 582 19.47 -21.03 -4.02
C ILE A 582 18.42 -19.91 -4.00
N ALA A 583 18.44 -19.01 -4.99
CA ALA A 583 17.46 -17.94 -5.08
C ALA A 583 16.03 -18.47 -5.23
N LEU A 584 15.83 -19.50 -6.07
CA LEU A 584 14.55 -20.17 -6.25
C LEU A 584 14.09 -20.91 -4.99
N LEU A 585 15.00 -21.55 -4.24
CA LEU A 585 14.71 -22.13 -2.92
C LEU A 585 14.25 -21.05 -1.92
N CYS A 586 14.80 -19.84 -2.01
CA CYS A 586 14.43 -18.71 -1.15
C CYS A 586 13.07 -18.09 -1.51
N VAL A 587 12.66 -18.08 -2.78
CA VAL A 587 11.40 -17.43 -3.22
C VAL A 587 10.19 -18.37 -3.31
N GLN A 588 10.28 -19.58 -2.76
CA GLN A 588 9.16 -20.53 -2.77
C GLN A 588 7.91 -19.96 -2.09
N GLU A 589 6.73 -20.32 -2.59
CA GLU A 589 5.45 -19.80 -2.10
C GLU A 589 5.25 -20.03 -0.59
N ASN A 590 5.46 -21.26 -0.12
CA ASN A 590 5.32 -21.59 1.30
C ASN A 590 6.59 -21.24 2.10
N ALA A 591 6.44 -20.46 3.17
CA ALA A 591 7.55 -20.05 4.04
C ALA A 591 8.30 -21.22 4.70
N VAL A 592 7.62 -22.36 4.92
CA VAL A 592 8.23 -23.57 5.50
C VAL A 592 9.22 -24.25 4.57
N ASP A 593 9.01 -24.13 3.24
CA ASP A 593 9.86 -24.74 2.23
C ASP A 593 11.17 -23.96 2.01
N ARG A 594 11.17 -22.67 2.37
CA ARG A 594 12.34 -21.79 2.25
C ARG A 594 13.44 -22.21 3.25
N PRO A 595 14.72 -22.17 2.87
CA PRO A 595 15.82 -22.37 3.81
C PRO A 595 15.86 -21.26 4.86
N ASN A 596 16.61 -21.45 5.95
CA ASN A 596 17.02 -20.32 6.80
C ASN A 596 18.36 -19.74 6.29
N MET A 597 18.76 -18.56 6.78
CA MET A 597 19.99 -17.92 6.28
C MET A 597 21.28 -18.68 6.60
N LEU A 598 21.32 -19.53 7.62
CA LEU A 598 22.49 -20.40 7.88
C LEU A 598 22.60 -21.48 6.80
N ASP A 599 21.47 -22.07 6.41
CA ASP A 599 21.45 -23.03 5.31
C ASP A 599 21.89 -22.34 4.01
N VAL A 600 21.43 -21.10 3.76
CA VAL A 600 21.83 -20.29 2.59
C VAL A 600 23.33 -20.03 2.57
N THR A 601 23.96 -19.56 3.65
CA THR A 601 25.42 -19.32 3.68
C THR A 601 26.21 -20.62 3.53
N THR A 602 25.72 -21.73 4.09
CA THR A 602 26.31 -23.06 3.90
C THR A 602 26.20 -23.51 2.44
N MET A 603 25.05 -23.27 1.80
CA MET A 603 24.83 -23.59 0.40
C MET A 603 25.72 -22.74 -0.52
N LEU A 604 25.93 -21.46 -0.24
CA LEU A 604 26.81 -20.57 -1.00
C LEU A 604 28.29 -21.00 -0.88
N SER A 605 28.75 -21.28 0.34
CA SER A 605 30.16 -21.62 0.62
C SER A 605 30.57 -23.04 0.18
N SER A 606 29.64 -24.01 0.24
CA SER A 606 29.95 -25.40 -0.10
C SER A 606 29.66 -25.71 -1.57
N LYS A 607 30.71 -25.78 -2.39
CA LYS A 607 30.58 -26.10 -3.83
C LYS A 607 30.08 -27.53 -4.12
N THR A 608 30.24 -28.46 -3.17
CA THR A 608 29.91 -29.88 -3.33
C THR A 608 28.58 -30.28 -2.72
N MET A 609 27.94 -29.41 -1.93
CA MET A 609 26.66 -29.70 -1.31
C MET A 609 25.56 -29.84 -2.36
N ILE A 610 24.86 -30.96 -2.34
CA ILE A 610 23.72 -31.23 -3.22
C ILE A 610 22.54 -30.36 -2.78
N LEU A 611 22.04 -29.53 -3.70
CA LEU A 611 20.86 -28.70 -3.48
C LEU A 611 19.61 -29.48 -3.84
N ARG A 612 18.53 -29.25 -3.08
CA ARG A 612 17.21 -29.80 -3.41
C ARG A 612 16.66 -29.09 -4.65
N GLU A 613 15.71 -29.75 -5.32
CA GLU A 613 14.97 -29.09 -6.40
C GLU A 613 13.97 -28.09 -5.78
N PRO A 614 13.97 -26.82 -6.24
CA PRO A 614 13.05 -25.82 -5.72
C PRO A 614 11.61 -26.12 -6.12
N LYS A 615 10.64 -25.68 -5.31
CA LYS A 615 9.22 -25.62 -5.66
C LYS A 615 8.86 -24.26 -6.26
N HIS A 616 7.65 -24.13 -6.80
CA HIS A 616 7.24 -22.90 -7.49
C HIS A 616 7.23 -21.66 -6.56
N PRO A 617 7.64 -20.49 -7.08
CA PRO A 617 7.41 -19.22 -6.42
C PRO A 617 5.93 -18.80 -6.53
N PRO A 618 5.47 -17.82 -5.74
CA PRO A 618 4.12 -17.28 -5.90
C PRO A 618 3.97 -16.58 -7.26
N TYR A 619 2.73 -16.51 -7.76
CA TYR A 619 2.39 -15.80 -9.00
C TYR A 619 3.09 -16.29 -10.29
N PHE A 620 3.70 -17.48 -10.27
CA PHE A 620 4.46 -18.02 -11.42
C PHE A 620 3.64 -18.23 -12.70
N ASN A 621 2.31 -18.40 -12.59
CA ASN A 621 1.41 -18.61 -13.72
C ASN A 621 0.88 -17.31 -14.38
N LEU A 622 1.24 -16.14 -13.85
CA LEU A 622 0.75 -14.86 -14.37
C LEU A 622 1.51 -14.44 -15.64
N ARG A 623 0.91 -14.76 -16.79
CA ARG A 623 1.34 -14.27 -18.11
C ARG A 623 0.46 -13.11 -18.56
N ARG A 624 1.05 -12.08 -19.19
CA ARG A 624 0.38 -10.92 -19.79
C ARG A 624 -0.80 -11.32 -20.67
N THR A 625 -0.64 -12.36 -21.49
CA THR A 625 -1.70 -12.91 -22.37
C THR A 625 -2.77 -13.71 -21.63
N ARG A 626 -2.46 -14.36 -20.50
CA ARG A 626 -3.46 -15.09 -19.69
C ARG A 626 -4.31 -14.17 -18.81
N VAL A 627 -3.78 -13.02 -18.39
CA VAL A 627 -4.59 -11.98 -17.73
C VAL A 627 -5.65 -11.44 -18.70
N LEU A 628 -5.29 -11.24 -19.98
CA LEU A 628 -6.24 -10.87 -21.04
C LEU A 628 -7.30 -11.97 -21.34
N LEU A 629 -6.96 -13.25 -21.19
CA LEU A 629 -7.91 -14.37 -21.37
C LEU A 629 -8.80 -14.62 -20.15
N TRP A 630 -8.34 -14.33 -18.93
CA TRP A 630 -9.18 -14.32 -17.73
C TRP A 630 -10.23 -13.22 -17.77
N ILE A 631 -9.90 -12.06 -18.35
CA ILE A 631 -10.85 -10.96 -18.64
C ILE A 631 -11.96 -11.40 -19.63
N LYS A 632 -11.75 -12.46 -20.42
CA LYS A 632 -12.73 -12.99 -21.38
C LYS A 632 -13.55 -14.20 -20.92
N ARG A 633 -13.34 -14.75 -19.71
CA ARG A 633 -14.04 -15.97 -19.26
C ARG A 633 -15.52 -15.84 -18.85
N PRO A 634 -16.14 -14.66 -18.61
CA PRO A 634 -17.59 -14.60 -18.40
C PRO A 634 -18.43 -14.74 -19.68
N GLN A 635 -17.84 -14.77 -20.88
CA GLN A 635 -18.61 -14.77 -22.14
C GLN A 635 -18.77 -16.14 -22.83
N LEU A 636 -18.35 -17.25 -22.21
CA LEU A 636 -18.46 -18.59 -22.81
C LEU A 636 -19.17 -19.65 -21.95
N MET A 637 -19.90 -19.23 -20.92
CA MET A 637 -20.86 -20.08 -20.18
C MET A 637 -22.29 -19.55 -20.31
N ARG A 638 -22.67 -19.13 -21.52
CA ARG A 638 -24.07 -18.83 -21.87
C ARG A 638 -24.34 -19.16 -23.34
N ALA A 639 -24.03 -20.39 -23.73
CA ALA A 639 -24.51 -21.02 -24.96
C ALA A 639 -24.59 -22.54 -24.76
N HIS A 640 -25.32 -22.98 -23.75
CA HIS A 640 -25.87 -24.33 -23.66
C HIS A 640 -27.16 -24.26 -22.86
N ASN A 641 -28.23 -23.87 -23.55
CA ASN A 641 -29.61 -24.26 -23.28
C ASN A 641 -30.44 -23.74 -24.44
N LEU A 642 -30.52 -24.55 -25.49
CA LEU A 642 -31.66 -24.76 -26.38
C LEU A 642 -31.22 -25.95 -27.24
N GLY A 643 -31.84 -27.09 -27.03
CA GLY A 643 -31.42 -28.37 -27.60
C GLY A 643 -31.81 -28.53 -29.05
N GLU A 644 -31.01 -29.29 -29.77
CA GLU A 644 -31.43 -30.24 -30.80
C GLU A 644 -30.37 -31.35 -30.85
N GLU A 645 -30.84 -32.60 -30.82
CA GLU A 645 -30.05 -33.83 -30.91
C GLU A 645 -29.51 -34.05 -32.33
N ASP A 646 -28.45 -34.85 -32.39
CA ASP A 646 -27.93 -35.63 -33.51
C ASP A 646 -26.91 -35.01 -34.51
N GLN A 647 -25.73 -35.64 -34.46
CA GLN A 647 -24.76 -35.98 -35.53
C GLN A 647 -23.34 -35.37 -35.45
N LEU A 648 -22.41 -36.30 -35.14
CA LEU A 648 -21.01 -36.46 -35.61
C LEU A 648 -19.97 -35.53 -34.96
N GLU A 649 -19.16 -36.01 -34.00
CA GLU A 649 -17.94 -36.82 -34.21
C GLU A 649 -17.10 -36.35 -35.41
N ASP A 650 -16.11 -35.49 -35.15
CA ASP A 650 -14.74 -35.64 -35.66
C ASP A 650 -13.83 -34.48 -35.19
N LEU A 651 -12.52 -34.78 -35.06
CA LEU A 651 -11.37 -33.92 -34.70
C LEU A 651 -10.90 -33.96 -33.24
N TRP A 652 -10.70 -35.19 -32.73
CA TRP A 652 -9.55 -35.51 -31.88
C TRP A 652 -8.70 -36.57 -32.60
N GLU A 653 -7.67 -36.16 -33.36
CA GLU A 653 -6.38 -36.87 -33.51
C GLU A 653 -5.49 -36.21 -34.57
N VAL A 654 -4.22 -36.63 -34.60
CA VAL A 654 -3.05 -36.13 -35.36
C VAL A 654 -2.42 -34.88 -34.72
N GLY A 655 -1.37 -34.95 -33.89
CA GLY A 655 -0.18 -35.82 -33.91
C GLY A 655 1.02 -34.97 -34.36
N GLY A 656 2.19 -34.98 -33.75
CA GLY A 656 2.71 -35.82 -32.68
C GLY A 656 4.15 -35.41 -32.33
N GLY A 657 4.56 -35.76 -31.13
CA GLY A 657 5.97 -35.83 -30.77
C GLY A 657 6.61 -37.08 -31.39
N ARG A 658 7.87 -36.96 -31.84
CA ARG A 658 8.74 -38.11 -32.10
C ARG A 658 9.65 -38.33 -30.91
N ARG A 659 9.53 -39.49 -30.27
CA ARG A 659 10.61 -40.13 -29.51
C ARG A 659 11.12 -41.35 -30.28
N LEU A 660 12.41 -41.59 -30.08
CA LEU A 660 13.23 -42.62 -30.69
C LEU A 660 12.62 -44.02 -30.61
N GLY A 661 12.80 -44.77 -31.70
CA GLY A 661 12.56 -46.19 -31.75
C GLY A 661 13.63 -47.00 -31.01
N ALA A 662 13.21 -48.18 -30.55
CA ALA A 662 14.08 -49.28 -30.20
C ALA A 662 13.79 -50.42 -31.18
N LEU A 663 14.84 -51.01 -31.77
CA LEU A 663 14.84 -52.38 -32.29
C LEU A 663 16.29 -52.85 -32.46
N VAL A 664 16.51 -54.04 -31.89
CA VAL A 664 17.72 -54.89 -31.78
C VAL A 664 18.65 -54.58 -30.63
#